data_AF-A0A251WL30-F1
#
_entry.id   AF-A0A251WL30-F1
#
_cell.length_a   1.000
_cell.length_b   1.000
_cell.length_c   1.000
_cell.angle_alpha   90.00
_cell.angle_beta   90.00
_cell.angle_gamma   90.00
#
_symmetry.space_group_name_H-M   'P 1'
#
loop_
_entity.id
_entity.type
_entity.pdbx_description
1 polymer ?
#
loop_
_entity_poly.entity_id
_entity_poly.type
_entity_poly.pdbx_seq_one_letter_code
_entity_poly.pdbx_strand_id
1 'polypeptide(L)'
;MPYQVGGSLPPHASTYIHRQADDVLFHALKTHNFCYVFNARQMGKSSLRLQAAFRLQAAGVHCATIDLTELGTQHITIDQWYAAIAAYLLKRLQISFPLAPWWQERQHLSNITRLNDVIETIILETIDEPIVIFIDEIDSVLGLSFPSDDFLAWVRHCYNYRADNPQYQRLTFCLIGVTTPSQLITDKSRTPFNIGQAIELQGFQFDECHPLLKGLLEFADPKVILERILYWTNGQPFLTQKLCHLMRTCNYVTMQDFSQESTDSLSPKYLQNWVDAVVQSRILDRWESQDEPEHLKTIRDRLLQNPQTTSRLLGLYQHILEAEDQNRKNQEGVGQLSTGSPEENELLLTGLIEKRQNRLRVKNLIYRQVFTPSWVCQQLSKLRPYDEAFRAWVASEQLDESRLLRGQALMDAQIWSQTQSLSDLDYQFLAASEKYDRWEMQQILEADRAKAVESELLAVTKAAKLQQSFLGAVTIGLCISLVLGLTAFLQSRQAIRNAYQAKLNEVKALASSSQGLFASDRQLDAMIDAIKAKLRLQELQRLNDGPIDPATKTQVDTVLQQAIYNTNEFNQLRGHQGGVLTVDISPDGQFIATGSNDKTVKIWRQDGTLLNTLPHSATIHRLAFGPDSQYLVTGGLDGTINLWRVDGTLVKTIQGHPAPVWGVAFSPNGQLLASASGSRNIKIWHLDGSLYATLKGHEKAVWGVAFSADSRYLVSVGVDRTVRFWTVDGKLLKTQTDHQNAVWDIALCQASNLFVSASGDRTAKIWRVDGTLVRTLVGTHPMLGVACSRNGEYIATSGTDNWVKIWKSDGTFIRNLKQHNAVIRDVALSPNGWMAASASDDTLVKLWQRNQYLLTPMNGHQDIIWELATSPNGKLIATVSGDDTLKLWHTDGRLIQTLQNVDSGLRSVAFSPDSQQMITVGNSLKVQLWDLGDRGKPQIRLLRSFKGHKASLYAVAISPDGQTIVSAGDDKTIKFWSIDGQLLHSIKAHKERIWKLAFSPDGKRLASASEDGTAKLWSIDGKPIATLRGQGTVWGVAFSPDGQMVATASRDDTFKLWRPDGSLIQTVVTQSQGITRIAFSPDGSTIATAGVDNTVKLWNLRGQLLRTLPGHHGIVASLAFTPDGKRLVSGSDDSTVVLWDLPRIQTLNELETACNWVRSYLRTSPQFTEQERQLCQFPRNP
;
A
#
# COMPACT_ATOMS: atom_id res chain seq x y z
N MET A 1 -15.15 -7.63 57.06
CA MET A 1 -14.99 -6.60 56.01
C MET A 1 -14.72 -7.30 54.69
N PRO A 2 -15.42 -7.01 53.58
CA PRO A 2 -15.19 -7.74 52.33
C PRO A 2 -13.88 -7.31 51.66
N TYR A 3 -13.08 -8.29 51.22
CA TYR A 3 -12.01 -8.04 50.25
C TYR A 3 -12.64 -7.69 48.91
N GLN A 4 -12.09 -6.69 48.21
CA GLN A 4 -12.59 -6.25 46.91
C GLN A 4 -11.66 -6.77 45.83
N VAL A 5 -12.08 -7.84 45.15
CA VAL A 5 -11.31 -8.48 44.09
C VAL A 5 -11.63 -7.79 42.76
N GLY A 6 -10.72 -6.95 42.29
CA GLY A 6 -10.90 -6.15 41.07
C GLY A 6 -11.55 -4.78 41.30
N GLY A 7 -11.38 -3.88 40.33
CA GLY A 7 -11.81 -2.49 40.43
C GLY A 7 -10.92 -1.62 41.33
N SER A 8 -11.25 -0.34 41.45
CA SER A 8 -10.52 0.63 42.26
C SER A 8 -11.03 0.67 43.70
N LEU A 9 -10.11 0.76 44.67
CA LEU A 9 -10.44 0.96 46.08
C LEU A 9 -10.60 2.45 46.37
N PRO A 10 -11.66 2.88 47.09
CA PRO A 10 -11.80 4.26 47.53
C PRO A 10 -10.76 4.62 48.61
N PRO A 11 -10.43 5.91 48.81
CA PRO A 11 -9.38 6.35 49.75
C PRO A 11 -9.56 5.92 51.20
N HIS A 12 -10.80 5.67 51.63
CA HIS A 12 -11.14 5.24 52.99
C HIS A 12 -11.31 3.71 53.13
N ALA A 13 -10.98 2.93 52.10
CA ALA A 13 -11.09 1.48 52.16
C ALA A 13 -10.13 0.91 53.21
N SER A 14 -10.68 0.18 54.18
CA SER A 14 -9.88 -0.46 55.25
C SER A 14 -8.92 -1.54 54.76
N THR A 15 -9.07 -1.98 53.51
CA THR A 15 -8.25 -2.99 52.81
C THR A 15 -7.21 -2.38 51.87
N TYR A 16 -7.15 -1.05 51.73
CA TYR A 16 -6.12 -0.40 50.93
C TYR A 16 -4.74 -0.58 51.57
N ILE A 17 -3.77 -1.01 50.76
CA ILE A 17 -2.37 -1.14 51.18
C ILE A 17 -1.61 0.07 50.66
N HIS A 18 -1.07 0.84 51.60
CA HIS A 18 -0.21 1.96 51.31
C HIS A 18 1.19 1.45 50.96
N ARG A 19 1.68 1.78 49.75
CA ARG A 19 2.99 1.37 49.24
C ARG A 19 3.95 2.55 49.18
N GLN A 20 5.24 2.29 49.03
CA GLN A 20 6.23 3.34 48.76
C GLN A 20 5.83 4.24 47.56
N ALA A 21 5.24 3.65 46.52
CA ALA A 21 4.80 4.39 45.32
C ALA A 21 3.72 5.46 45.61
N ASP A 22 2.91 5.28 46.65
CA ASP A 22 1.91 6.26 47.08
C ASP A 22 2.56 7.57 47.50
N ASP A 23 3.62 7.49 48.31
CA ASP A 23 4.36 8.67 48.76
C ASP A 23 5.19 9.28 47.64
N VAL A 24 5.87 8.46 46.83
CA VAL A 24 6.68 8.96 45.72
C VAL A 24 5.80 9.71 44.70
N LEU A 25 4.64 9.15 44.32
CA LEU A 25 3.71 9.82 43.41
C LEU A 25 3.14 11.09 44.03
N PHE A 26 2.69 11.03 45.29
CA PHE A 26 2.13 12.19 45.98
C PHE A 26 3.14 13.34 46.07
N HIS A 27 4.37 13.05 46.50
CA HIS A 27 5.41 14.07 46.62
C HIS A 27 5.82 14.63 45.27
N ALA A 28 6.00 13.79 44.25
CA ALA A 28 6.38 14.24 42.91
C ALA A 28 5.31 15.17 42.30
N LEU A 29 4.03 14.80 42.39
CA LEU A 29 2.94 15.64 41.91
C LEU A 29 2.78 16.93 42.72
N LYS A 30 3.00 16.86 44.04
CA LYS A 30 2.97 18.05 44.92
C LYS A 30 4.10 19.03 44.60
N THR A 31 5.27 18.55 44.14
CA THR A 31 6.38 19.39 43.65
C THR A 31 6.26 19.75 42.17
N HIS A 32 5.08 19.60 41.57
CA HIS A 32 4.77 19.93 40.17
C HIS A 32 5.53 19.11 39.12
N ASN A 33 6.07 17.94 39.45
CA ASN A 33 6.73 17.07 38.48
C ASN A 33 5.68 16.29 37.67
N PHE A 34 5.84 16.26 36.35
CA PHE A 34 5.06 15.35 35.51
C PHE A 34 5.42 13.91 35.89
N CYS A 35 4.43 13.02 35.89
CA CYS A 35 4.64 11.62 36.26
C CYS A 35 4.00 10.67 35.25
N TYR A 36 4.52 9.45 35.17
CA TYR A 36 3.82 8.36 34.49
C TYR A 36 3.89 7.06 35.28
N VAL A 37 2.77 6.34 35.31
CA VAL A 37 2.57 5.06 36.02
C VAL A 37 2.22 3.99 34.98
N PHE A 38 3.26 3.47 34.32
CA PHE A 38 3.11 2.46 33.27
C PHE A 38 3.44 1.09 33.82
N ASN A 39 2.42 0.22 33.91
CA ASN A 39 2.58 -1.12 34.47
C ASN A 39 1.49 -2.07 33.96
N ALA A 40 1.70 -3.37 34.14
CA ALA A 40 0.74 -4.41 33.79
C ALA A 40 -0.65 -4.19 34.44
N ARG A 41 -1.67 -4.85 33.89
CA ARG A 41 -3.04 -4.81 34.43
C ARG A 41 -3.06 -5.36 35.87
N GLN A 42 -4.07 -4.94 36.63
CA GLN A 42 -4.34 -5.46 37.98
C GLN A 42 -3.22 -5.20 39.03
N MET A 43 -2.43 -4.14 38.85
CA MET A 43 -1.38 -3.69 39.81
C MET A 43 -1.86 -2.59 40.78
N GLY A 44 -3.16 -2.29 40.80
CA GLY A 44 -3.75 -1.26 41.66
C GLY A 44 -3.45 0.18 41.23
N LYS A 45 -3.29 0.43 39.92
CA LYS A 45 -3.01 1.76 39.36
C LYS A 45 -4.13 2.77 39.63
N SER A 46 -5.39 2.39 39.38
CA SER A 46 -6.54 3.28 39.58
C SER A 46 -6.76 3.60 41.07
N SER A 47 -6.51 2.64 41.98
CA SER A 47 -6.56 2.89 43.43
C SER A 47 -5.45 3.86 43.87
N LEU A 48 -4.23 3.72 43.35
CA LEU A 48 -3.12 4.66 43.57
C LEU A 48 -3.49 6.08 43.11
N ARG A 49 -4.09 6.20 41.91
CA ARG A 49 -4.58 7.48 41.37
C ARG A 49 -5.58 8.14 42.32
N LEU A 50 -6.59 7.38 42.77
CA LEU A 50 -7.62 7.89 43.70
C LEU A 50 -7.01 8.35 45.02
N GLN A 51 -6.06 7.58 45.57
CA GLN A 51 -5.38 7.93 46.81
C GLN A 51 -4.52 9.19 46.66
N ALA A 52 -3.78 9.30 45.56
CA ALA A 52 -2.96 10.47 45.26
C ALA A 52 -3.84 11.72 45.07
N ALA A 53 -4.91 11.62 44.27
CA ALA A 53 -5.85 12.72 44.05
C ALA A 53 -6.51 13.17 45.37
N PHE A 54 -6.95 12.24 46.23
CA PHE A 54 -7.53 12.56 47.52
C PHE A 54 -6.54 13.31 48.44
N ARG A 55 -5.29 12.84 48.53
CA ARG A 55 -4.23 13.50 49.31
C ARG A 55 -3.88 14.88 48.76
N LEU A 56 -3.85 15.04 47.43
CA LEU A 56 -3.55 16.30 46.76
C LEU A 56 -4.66 17.33 46.97
N GLN A 57 -5.93 16.92 46.85
CA GLN A 57 -7.08 17.77 47.15
C GLN A 57 -7.08 18.24 48.61
N ALA A 58 -6.77 17.35 49.56
CA ALA A 58 -6.59 17.72 50.97
C ALA A 58 -5.41 18.69 51.20
N ALA A 59 -4.43 18.72 50.29
CA ALA A 59 -3.31 19.65 50.30
C ALA A 59 -3.55 20.94 49.50
N GLY A 60 -4.80 21.19 49.04
CA GLY A 60 -5.18 22.41 48.31
C GLY A 60 -4.88 22.40 46.81
N VAL A 61 -4.69 21.22 46.19
CA VAL A 61 -4.44 21.08 44.75
C VAL A 61 -5.72 20.66 44.03
N HIS A 62 -6.06 21.34 42.93
CA HIS A 62 -7.19 20.95 42.09
C HIS A 62 -6.82 19.73 41.25
N CYS A 63 -7.69 18.71 41.24
CA CYS A 63 -7.43 17.48 40.49
C CYS A 63 -8.54 17.23 39.46
N ALA A 64 -8.15 16.97 38.22
CA ALA A 64 -9.04 16.46 37.17
C ALA A 64 -8.61 15.06 36.77
N THR A 65 -9.56 14.19 36.44
CA THR A 65 -9.27 12.87 35.86
C THR A 65 -10.03 12.71 34.55
N ILE A 66 -9.30 12.30 33.52
CA ILE A 66 -9.83 11.92 32.22
C ILE A 66 -9.55 10.43 32.03
N ASP A 67 -10.61 9.64 31.90
CA ASP A 67 -10.51 8.26 31.45
C ASP A 67 -10.73 8.24 29.94
N LEU A 68 -9.73 7.84 29.17
CA LEU A 68 -9.82 7.88 27.71
C LEU A 68 -10.76 6.81 27.15
N THR A 69 -11.11 5.78 27.93
CA THR A 69 -12.12 4.79 27.50
C THR A 69 -13.53 5.39 27.52
N GLU A 70 -13.82 6.33 28.43
CA GLU A 70 -15.11 7.05 28.52
C GLU A 70 -15.38 7.96 27.29
N LEU A 71 -14.34 8.29 26.51
CA LEU A 71 -14.44 9.11 25.31
C LEU A 71 -14.89 8.31 24.07
N GLY A 72 -14.72 6.99 24.07
CA GLY A 72 -14.98 6.11 22.93
C GLY A 72 -13.85 6.07 21.89
N THR A 73 -13.57 4.89 21.32
CA THR A 73 -12.40 4.65 20.44
C THR A 73 -12.74 4.24 19.00
N GLN A 74 -13.93 3.69 18.73
CA GLN A 74 -14.22 3.03 17.44
C GLN A 74 -15.00 3.90 16.43
N HIS A 75 -15.75 4.92 16.88
CA HIS A 75 -16.63 5.73 16.02
C HIS A 75 -16.61 7.24 16.31
N ILE A 76 -15.57 7.74 16.98
CA ILE A 76 -15.42 9.16 17.31
C ILE A 76 -14.59 9.89 16.25
N THR A 77 -15.01 11.10 15.87
CA THR A 77 -14.20 11.96 14.99
C THR A 77 -13.11 12.69 15.79
N ILE A 78 -12.05 13.13 15.11
CA ILE A 78 -10.93 13.84 15.74
C ILE A 78 -11.43 15.07 16.51
N ASP A 79 -12.30 15.89 15.89
CA ASP A 79 -12.85 17.11 16.51
C ASP A 79 -13.66 16.78 17.77
N GLN A 80 -14.53 15.76 17.71
CA GLN A 80 -15.33 15.31 18.86
C GLN A 80 -14.45 14.80 20.00
N TRP A 81 -13.34 14.13 19.70
CA TRP A 81 -12.44 13.60 20.72
C TRP A 81 -11.75 14.71 21.51
N TYR A 82 -11.20 15.73 20.84
CA TYR A 82 -10.60 16.90 21.51
C TYR A 82 -11.64 17.76 22.24
N ALA A 83 -12.82 17.95 21.65
CA ALA A 83 -13.93 18.67 22.29
C ALA A 83 -14.38 17.95 23.58
N ALA A 84 -14.42 16.62 23.55
CA ALA A 84 -14.75 15.82 24.72
C ALA A 84 -13.69 15.96 25.81
N ILE A 85 -12.39 15.91 25.49
CA ILE A 85 -11.31 16.16 26.46
C ILE A 85 -11.50 17.53 27.15
N ALA A 86 -11.73 18.59 26.38
CA ALA A 86 -11.98 19.93 26.92
C ALA A 86 -13.23 19.96 27.83
N ALA A 87 -14.32 19.33 27.39
CA ALA A 87 -15.56 19.25 28.16
C ALA A 87 -15.38 18.50 29.49
N TYR A 88 -14.65 17.38 29.48
CA TYR A 88 -14.35 16.60 30.67
C TYR A 88 -13.47 17.39 31.63
N LEU A 89 -12.46 18.12 31.15
CA LEU A 89 -11.62 18.96 32.00
C LEU A 89 -12.43 20.04 32.72
N LEU A 90 -13.23 20.82 31.99
CA LEU A 90 -14.08 21.87 32.58
C LEU A 90 -15.07 21.30 33.59
N LYS A 91 -15.72 20.17 33.25
CA LYS A 91 -16.67 19.49 34.14
C LYS A 91 -16.01 18.98 35.42
N ARG A 92 -14.84 18.34 35.31
CA ARG A 92 -14.13 17.74 36.47
C ARG A 92 -13.48 18.80 37.36
N LEU A 93 -13.08 19.93 36.80
CA LEU A 93 -12.60 21.11 37.55
C LEU A 93 -13.73 22.00 38.07
N GLN A 94 -15.00 21.64 37.83
CA GLN A 94 -16.19 22.39 38.26
C GLN A 94 -16.29 23.82 37.70
N ILE A 95 -15.75 24.04 36.50
CA ILE A 95 -15.80 25.34 35.80
C ILE A 95 -17.06 25.38 34.92
N SER A 96 -17.95 26.33 35.17
CA SER A 96 -19.13 26.55 34.34
C SER A 96 -18.78 27.43 33.15
N PHE A 97 -18.75 26.87 31.95
CA PHE A 97 -18.39 27.57 30.72
C PHE A 97 -19.18 27.03 29.51
N PRO A 98 -19.75 27.89 28.65
CA PRO A 98 -20.49 27.46 27.46
C PRO A 98 -19.54 26.98 26.34
N LEU A 99 -18.97 25.78 26.51
CA LEU A 99 -17.95 25.24 25.60
C LEU A 99 -18.47 25.03 24.17
N ALA A 100 -19.69 24.52 24.00
CA ALA A 100 -20.22 24.17 22.67
C ALA A 100 -20.24 25.34 21.66
N PRO A 101 -20.82 26.52 21.97
CA PRO A 101 -20.75 27.66 21.06
C PRO A 101 -19.32 28.18 20.91
N TRP A 102 -18.53 28.24 21.98
CA TRP A 102 -17.14 28.72 21.94
C TRP A 102 -16.24 27.86 21.04
N TRP A 103 -16.44 26.54 21.07
CA TRP A 103 -15.70 25.56 20.28
C TRP A 103 -16.08 25.63 18.80
N GLN A 104 -17.36 25.89 18.49
CA GLN A 104 -17.86 26.05 17.12
C GLN A 104 -17.34 27.34 16.46
N GLU A 105 -17.32 28.46 17.18
CA GLU A 105 -16.79 29.74 16.67
C GLU A 105 -15.31 29.66 16.23
N ARG A 106 -14.55 28.73 16.82
CA ARG A 106 -13.12 28.53 16.57
C ARG A 106 -12.80 27.34 15.67
N GLN A 107 -13.76 26.83 14.90
CA GLN A 107 -13.54 25.70 13.96
C GLN A 107 -12.43 25.96 12.92
N HIS A 108 -12.10 27.22 12.64
CA HIS A 108 -10.99 27.60 11.77
C HIS A 108 -9.60 27.29 12.37
N LEU A 109 -9.50 27.07 13.69
CA LEU A 109 -8.27 26.69 14.39
C LEU A 109 -8.15 25.17 14.49
N SER A 110 -6.90 24.68 14.56
CA SER A 110 -6.63 23.26 14.76
C SER A 110 -7.20 22.77 16.09
N ASN A 111 -7.56 21.48 16.18
CA ASN A 111 -8.11 20.89 17.40
C ASN A 111 -7.19 21.06 18.61
N ILE A 112 -5.86 20.97 18.39
CA ILE A 112 -4.88 21.10 19.47
C ILE A 112 -4.72 22.55 19.92
N THR A 113 -4.78 23.50 18.99
CA THR A 113 -4.80 24.93 19.32
C THR A 113 -6.03 25.26 20.15
N ARG A 114 -7.22 24.77 19.76
CA ARG A 114 -8.45 24.96 20.54
C ARG A 114 -8.37 24.36 21.94
N LEU A 115 -7.80 23.16 22.07
CA LEU A 115 -7.59 22.55 23.39
C LEU A 115 -6.60 23.36 24.24
N ASN A 116 -5.51 23.85 23.64
CA ASN A 116 -4.55 24.71 24.34
C ASN A 116 -5.20 26.02 24.81
N ASP A 117 -5.99 26.66 23.95
CA ASP A 117 -6.70 27.90 24.28
C ASP A 117 -7.67 27.70 25.45
N VAL A 118 -8.35 26.54 25.55
CA VAL A 118 -9.20 26.22 26.72
C VAL A 118 -8.36 26.12 28.00
N ILE A 119 -7.17 25.52 27.94
CA ILE A 119 -6.28 25.46 29.10
C ILE A 119 -5.81 26.85 29.49
N GLU A 120 -5.30 27.62 28.53
CA GLU A 120 -4.64 28.91 28.79
C GLU A 120 -5.62 30.02 29.17
N THR A 121 -6.69 30.20 28.38
CA THR A 121 -7.62 31.34 28.52
C THR A 121 -8.79 31.08 29.45
N ILE A 122 -9.04 29.82 29.83
CA ILE A 122 -10.19 29.47 30.69
C ILE A 122 -9.69 28.83 31.98
N ILE A 123 -9.01 27.70 31.90
CA ILE A 123 -8.66 26.91 33.09
C ILE A 123 -7.61 27.61 33.95
N LEU A 124 -6.51 28.10 33.35
CA LEU A 124 -5.44 28.78 34.07
C LEU A 124 -5.80 30.22 34.50
N GLU A 125 -6.77 30.86 33.84
CA GLU A 125 -7.32 32.16 34.28
C GLU A 125 -8.34 32.03 35.41
N THR A 126 -9.08 30.92 35.48
CA THR A 126 -10.16 30.75 36.46
C THR A 126 -9.68 30.19 37.81
N ILE A 127 -8.67 29.32 37.79
CA ILE A 127 -8.10 28.70 38.99
C ILE A 127 -6.76 29.38 39.26
N ASP A 128 -6.45 29.73 40.51
CA ASP A 128 -5.17 30.34 40.93
C ASP A 128 -4.24 29.37 41.69
N GLU A 129 -4.77 28.22 42.07
CA GLU A 129 -4.08 27.13 42.76
C GLU A 129 -3.41 26.13 41.80
N PRO A 130 -2.53 25.23 42.28
CA PRO A 130 -1.97 24.16 41.44
C PRO A 130 -3.03 23.18 40.92
N ILE A 131 -2.86 22.73 39.68
CA ILE A 131 -3.76 21.80 38.98
C ILE A 131 -2.98 20.54 38.58
N VAL A 132 -3.55 19.38 38.90
CA VAL A 132 -3.06 18.07 38.47
C VAL A 132 -4.11 17.39 37.57
N ILE A 133 -3.74 17.06 36.34
CA ILE A 133 -4.55 16.32 35.39
C ILE A 133 -4.05 14.88 35.33
N PHE A 134 -4.88 13.95 35.80
CA PHE A 134 -4.67 12.52 35.63
C PHE A 134 -5.29 12.07 34.31
N ILE A 135 -4.50 11.42 33.46
CA ILE A 135 -4.97 10.76 32.24
C ILE A 135 -4.87 9.25 32.48
N ASP A 136 -6.02 8.61 32.67
CA ASP A 136 -6.15 7.18 32.92
C ASP A 136 -6.41 6.42 31.60
N GLU A 137 -6.03 5.15 31.56
CA GLU A 137 -6.11 4.28 30.36
C GLU A 137 -5.47 4.91 29.10
N ILE A 138 -4.27 5.50 29.25
CA ILE A 138 -3.56 6.17 28.14
C ILE A 138 -3.31 5.25 26.93
N ASP A 139 -3.23 3.93 27.14
CA ASP A 139 -3.08 2.94 26.07
C ASP A 139 -4.28 2.89 25.11
N SER A 140 -5.44 3.43 25.49
CA SER A 140 -6.61 3.61 24.60
C SER A 140 -6.30 4.46 23.38
N VAL A 141 -5.30 5.33 23.47
CA VAL A 141 -4.80 6.17 22.37
C VAL A 141 -4.26 5.33 21.20
N LEU A 142 -3.76 4.12 21.47
CA LEU A 142 -3.24 3.20 20.46
C LEU A 142 -4.36 2.54 19.64
N GLY A 143 -5.60 2.57 20.13
CA GLY A 143 -6.78 2.00 19.46
C GLY A 143 -7.58 3.01 18.64
N LEU A 144 -7.14 4.28 18.55
CA LEU A 144 -7.82 5.31 17.78
C LEU A 144 -7.60 5.09 16.27
N SER A 145 -8.64 5.36 15.47
CA SER A 145 -8.58 5.27 14.01
C SER A 145 -7.85 6.44 13.32
N PHE A 146 -7.28 7.36 14.11
CA PHE A 146 -6.59 8.55 13.66
C PHE A 146 -5.28 8.78 14.44
N PRO A 147 -4.30 9.51 13.86
CA PRO A 147 -3.04 9.80 14.53
C PRO A 147 -3.25 10.66 15.78
N SER A 148 -2.76 10.19 16.91
CA SER A 148 -2.92 10.81 18.22
C SER A 148 -1.61 11.37 18.80
N ASP A 149 -0.50 11.22 18.07
CA ASP A 149 0.83 11.70 18.45
C ASP A 149 0.87 13.21 18.75
N ASP A 150 -0.01 14.00 18.12
CA ASP A 150 -0.12 15.45 18.33
C ASP A 150 -0.64 15.80 19.75
N PHE A 151 -1.48 14.95 20.35
CA PHE A 151 -1.92 15.11 21.74
C PHE A 151 -0.76 14.93 22.72
N LEU A 152 0.07 13.90 22.51
CA LEU A 152 1.26 13.67 23.34
C LEU A 152 2.34 14.73 23.11
N ALA A 153 2.47 15.22 21.88
CA ALA A 153 3.34 16.35 21.56
C ALA A 153 2.88 17.63 22.28
N TRP A 154 1.57 17.85 22.41
CA TRP A 154 1.01 18.95 23.18
C TRP A 154 1.24 18.81 24.68
N VAL A 155 1.07 17.63 25.28
CA VAL A 155 1.45 17.41 26.68
C VAL A 155 2.93 17.74 26.91
N ARG A 156 3.80 17.38 25.96
CA ARG A 156 5.22 17.77 25.98
C ARG A 156 5.43 19.28 25.81
N HIS A 157 4.66 19.93 24.94
CA HIS A 157 4.68 21.37 24.79
C HIS A 157 4.33 22.06 26.11
N CYS A 158 3.25 21.65 26.79
CA CYS A 158 2.87 22.17 28.11
C CYS A 158 4.00 22.02 29.15
N TYR A 159 4.73 20.90 29.12
CA TYR A 159 5.88 20.69 30.01
C TYR A 159 7.02 21.68 29.72
N ASN A 160 7.42 21.81 28.46
CA ASN A 160 8.54 22.66 28.05
C ASN A 160 8.20 24.15 28.24
N TYR A 161 6.96 24.55 27.98
CA TYR A 161 6.50 25.94 28.03
C TYR A 161 6.48 26.53 29.45
N ARG A 162 6.61 25.70 30.48
CA ARG A 162 6.82 26.14 31.89
C ARG A 162 8.05 27.03 32.08
N ALA A 163 9.04 26.91 31.19
CA ALA A 163 10.23 27.76 31.20
C ALA A 163 9.92 29.19 30.71
N ASP A 164 9.00 29.32 29.76
CA ASP A 164 8.67 30.58 29.10
C ASP A 164 7.47 31.29 29.75
N ASN A 165 6.49 30.53 30.28
CA ASN A 165 5.31 31.05 30.96
C ASN A 165 5.17 30.46 32.39
N PRO A 166 5.34 31.29 33.44
CA PRO A 166 5.20 30.85 34.84
C PRO A 166 3.82 30.27 35.19
N GLN A 167 2.74 30.64 34.50
CA GLN A 167 1.40 30.11 34.77
C GLN A 167 1.34 28.59 34.54
N TYR A 168 2.09 28.07 33.56
CA TYR A 168 2.14 26.64 33.25
C TYR A 168 2.86 25.81 34.33
N GLN A 169 3.64 26.43 35.23
CA GLN A 169 4.25 25.72 36.36
C GLN A 169 3.21 25.13 37.31
N ARG A 170 2.01 25.71 37.31
CA ARG A 170 0.87 25.25 38.12
C ARG A 170 0.15 24.05 37.50
N LEU A 171 0.35 23.75 36.22
CA LEU A 171 -0.32 22.67 35.49
C LEU A 171 0.56 21.42 35.41
N THR A 172 0.16 20.31 36.03
CA THR A 172 0.92 19.05 36.05
C THR A 172 0.12 17.89 35.47
N PHE A 173 0.76 17.05 34.64
CA PHE A 173 0.13 15.85 34.09
C PHE A 173 0.66 14.56 34.73
N CYS A 174 -0.24 13.61 34.97
CA CYS A 174 0.07 12.25 35.40
C CYS A 174 -0.55 11.24 34.43
N LEU A 175 0.27 10.52 33.66
CA LEU A 175 -0.21 9.52 32.69
C LEU A 175 -0.23 8.12 33.30
N ILE A 176 -1.33 7.38 33.15
CA ILE A 176 -1.52 6.06 33.74
C ILE A 176 -2.06 5.09 32.69
N GLY A 177 -1.46 3.90 32.57
CA GLY A 177 -1.93 2.88 31.61
C GLY A 177 -1.04 1.65 31.50
N VAL A 178 -1.33 0.81 30.50
CA VAL A 178 -0.65 -0.47 30.23
C VAL A 178 0.16 -0.38 28.93
N THR A 179 1.22 0.43 28.96
CA THR A 179 2.05 0.73 27.78
C THR A 179 3.51 0.95 28.18
N THR A 180 4.39 1.19 27.22
CA THR A 180 5.74 1.71 27.46
C THR A 180 5.91 3.09 26.83
N PRO A 181 6.85 3.92 27.32
CA PRO A 181 7.12 5.25 26.76
C PRO A 181 7.36 5.27 25.24
N SER A 182 7.97 4.20 24.70
CA SER A 182 8.23 4.04 23.28
C SER A 182 7.02 3.59 22.46
N GLN A 183 6.06 2.90 23.07
CA GLN A 183 4.85 2.44 22.38
C GLN A 183 3.79 3.53 22.22
N LEU A 184 3.80 4.54 23.09
CA LEU A 184 2.81 5.63 23.06
C LEU A 184 2.85 6.50 21.80
N ILE A 185 3.96 6.52 21.08
CA ILE A 185 4.12 7.29 19.85
C ILE A 185 4.10 6.33 18.68
N THR A 186 3.10 6.49 17.82
CA THR A 186 2.86 5.62 16.67
C THR A 186 3.87 5.88 15.55
N ASP A 187 4.26 7.13 15.33
CA ASP A 187 5.33 7.51 14.42
C ASP A 187 6.71 7.32 15.05
N LYS A 188 7.40 6.24 14.69
CA LYS A 188 8.76 5.92 15.18
C LYS A 188 9.82 6.94 14.78
N SER A 189 9.53 7.89 13.88
CA SER A 189 10.43 8.99 13.53
C SER A 189 10.36 10.17 14.52
N ARG A 190 9.32 10.22 15.36
CA ARG A 190 9.16 11.26 16.40
C ARG A 190 9.85 10.84 17.70
N THR A 191 10.27 11.84 18.50
CA THR A 191 10.92 11.60 19.79
C THR A 191 9.98 10.86 20.74
N PRO A 192 10.37 9.69 21.31
CA PRO A 192 9.59 8.94 22.30
C PRO A 192 9.08 9.81 23.45
N PHE A 193 7.95 9.45 24.06
CA PHE A 193 7.41 10.20 25.19
C PHE A 193 8.27 9.98 26.45
N ASN A 194 9.28 10.81 26.66
CA ASN A 194 10.33 10.63 27.67
C ASN A 194 10.37 11.75 28.73
N ILE A 195 9.24 12.41 28.97
CA ILE A 195 9.13 13.51 29.95
C ILE A 195 8.47 13.03 31.25
N GLY A 196 8.91 13.61 32.36
CA GLY A 196 8.39 13.30 33.69
C GLY A 196 9.08 12.12 34.39
N GLN A 197 8.70 11.90 35.64
CA GLN A 197 9.24 10.88 36.52
C GLN A 197 8.45 9.57 36.39
N ALA A 198 9.16 8.46 36.14
CA ALA A 198 8.57 7.13 36.19
C ALA A 198 8.24 6.73 37.63
N ILE A 199 7.02 6.25 37.86
CA ILE A 199 6.60 5.71 39.15
C ILE A 199 6.43 4.20 39.01
N GLU A 200 7.40 3.47 39.56
CA GLU A 200 7.38 2.00 39.53
C GLU A 200 6.40 1.44 40.56
N LEU A 201 5.60 0.47 40.12
CA LEU A 201 4.70 -0.29 41.01
C LEU A 201 5.23 -1.69 41.21
N GLN A 202 5.51 -2.00 42.47
CA GLN A 202 5.93 -3.32 42.93
C GLN A 202 4.76 -4.06 43.58
N GLY A 203 4.90 -5.38 43.72
CA GLY A 203 4.00 -6.20 44.51
C GLY A 203 4.07 -5.83 46.00
N PHE A 204 3.00 -6.12 46.72
CA PHE A 204 2.90 -5.86 48.14
C PHE A 204 3.99 -6.57 48.94
N GLN A 205 4.63 -5.82 49.86
CA GLN A 205 5.55 -6.38 50.83
C GLN A 205 4.80 -6.80 52.09
N PHE A 206 5.35 -7.76 52.83
CA PHE A 206 4.70 -8.30 54.03
C PHE A 206 4.41 -7.21 55.08
N ASP A 207 5.38 -6.33 55.31
CA ASP A 207 5.28 -5.22 56.28
C ASP A 207 4.21 -4.17 55.89
N GLU A 208 3.85 -4.09 54.60
CA GLU A 208 2.81 -3.18 54.09
C GLU A 208 1.40 -3.80 54.22
N CYS A 209 1.29 -5.12 54.29
CA CYS A 209 0.03 -5.86 54.19
C CYS A 209 -0.81 -5.93 55.48
N HIS A 210 -0.42 -5.21 56.54
CA HIS A 210 -1.17 -5.16 57.79
C HIS A 210 -2.68 -4.88 57.64
N PRO A 211 -3.16 -4.03 56.70
CA PRO A 211 -4.58 -3.83 56.46
C PRO A 211 -5.34 -5.10 56.05
N LEU A 212 -4.69 -6.01 55.32
CA LEU A 212 -5.30 -7.28 54.88
C LEU A 212 -5.46 -8.28 56.04
N LEU A 213 -4.62 -8.20 57.08
CA LEU A 213 -4.72 -9.08 58.26
C LEU A 213 -6.06 -8.91 58.97
N LYS A 214 -6.64 -7.70 58.96
CA LYS A 214 -7.93 -7.41 59.61
C LYS A 214 -9.08 -8.28 59.11
N GLY A 215 -9.03 -8.73 57.83
CA GLY A 215 -10.03 -9.63 57.26
C GLY A 215 -9.75 -11.13 57.49
N LEU A 216 -8.58 -11.48 58.04
CA LEU A 216 -8.17 -12.85 58.38
C LEU A 216 -8.15 -13.11 59.90
N LEU A 217 -8.58 -12.16 60.73
CA LEU A 217 -8.59 -12.30 62.20
C LEU A 217 -9.46 -13.45 62.72
N GLU A 218 -10.32 -14.02 61.86
CA GLU A 218 -11.15 -15.20 62.16
C GLU A 218 -10.33 -16.51 62.23
N PHE A 219 -9.04 -16.51 61.82
CA PHE A 219 -8.14 -17.66 61.85
C PHE A 219 -7.13 -17.60 63.01
N ALA A 220 -6.63 -18.75 63.48
CA ALA A 220 -5.75 -18.86 64.65
C ALA A 220 -4.40 -18.13 64.49
N ASP A 221 -3.80 -18.15 63.29
CA ASP A 221 -2.60 -17.36 62.96
C ASP A 221 -2.75 -16.68 61.59
N PRO A 222 -3.29 -15.45 61.55
CA PRO A 222 -3.50 -14.70 60.32
C PRO A 222 -2.20 -14.30 59.61
N LYS A 223 -1.08 -14.22 60.34
CA LYS A 223 0.21 -13.80 59.79
C LYS A 223 0.80 -14.92 58.93
N VAL A 224 0.81 -16.15 59.43
CA VAL A 224 1.31 -17.32 58.70
C VAL A 224 0.52 -17.55 57.39
N ILE A 225 -0.81 -17.37 57.43
CA ILE A 225 -1.65 -17.46 56.24
C ILE A 225 -1.26 -16.39 55.22
N LEU A 226 -1.10 -15.14 55.65
CA LEU A 226 -0.73 -14.04 54.76
C LEU A 226 0.68 -14.21 54.18
N GLU A 227 1.66 -14.66 54.97
CA GLU A 227 3.01 -15.00 54.49
C GLU A 227 2.94 -16.05 53.38
N ARG A 228 2.12 -17.08 53.56
CA ARG A 228 1.95 -18.13 52.54
C ARG A 228 1.21 -17.64 51.29
N ILE A 229 0.22 -16.76 51.44
CA ILE A 229 -0.45 -16.12 50.29
C ILE A 229 0.56 -15.26 49.50
N LEU A 230 1.40 -14.47 50.18
CA LEU A 230 2.44 -13.67 49.54
C LEU A 230 3.51 -14.53 48.89
N TYR A 231 3.85 -15.68 49.46
CA TYR A 231 4.75 -16.65 48.83
C TYR A 231 4.21 -17.12 47.47
N TRP A 232 2.92 -17.44 47.36
CA TRP A 232 2.31 -17.85 46.09
C TRP A 232 2.17 -16.72 45.08
N THR A 233 1.80 -15.53 45.55
CA THR A 233 1.41 -14.39 44.70
C THR A 233 2.55 -13.43 44.40
N ASN A 234 3.66 -13.52 45.15
CA ASN A 234 4.74 -12.54 45.19
C ASN A 234 4.22 -11.09 45.36
N GLY A 235 3.16 -10.93 46.16
CA GLY A 235 2.50 -9.65 46.41
C GLY A 235 1.72 -9.06 45.23
N GLN A 236 1.40 -9.83 44.19
CA GLN A 236 0.59 -9.31 43.08
C GLN A 236 -0.80 -8.88 43.58
N PRO A 237 -1.19 -7.58 43.47
CA PRO A 237 -2.30 -7.03 44.24
C PRO A 237 -3.65 -7.75 44.09
N PHE A 238 -4.01 -8.11 42.87
CA PHE A 238 -5.29 -8.78 42.59
C PHE A 238 -5.33 -10.21 43.12
N LEU A 239 -4.29 -11.02 42.89
CA LEU A 239 -4.20 -12.40 43.36
C LEU A 239 -4.08 -12.46 44.88
N THR A 240 -3.33 -11.55 45.50
CA THR A 240 -3.23 -11.47 46.97
C THR A 240 -4.62 -11.22 47.57
N GLN A 241 -5.39 -10.26 47.05
CA GLN A 241 -6.76 -10.03 47.53
C GLN A 241 -7.73 -11.15 47.15
N LYS A 242 -7.60 -11.75 45.95
CA LYS A 242 -8.42 -12.89 45.50
C LYS A 242 -8.21 -14.09 46.42
N LEU A 243 -6.98 -14.40 46.80
CA LEU A 243 -6.69 -15.46 47.76
C LEU A 243 -7.20 -15.12 49.16
N CYS A 244 -6.98 -13.91 49.67
CA CYS A 244 -7.55 -13.52 50.96
C CYS A 244 -9.10 -13.63 50.97
N HIS A 245 -9.75 -13.27 49.87
CA HIS A 245 -11.19 -13.48 49.67
C HIS A 245 -11.56 -14.96 49.68
N LEU A 246 -10.86 -15.79 48.89
CA LEU A 246 -11.09 -17.23 48.79
C LEU A 246 -10.93 -17.93 50.15
N MET A 247 -9.87 -17.60 50.90
CA MET A 247 -9.65 -18.14 52.25
C MET A 247 -10.85 -17.84 53.17
N ARG A 248 -11.45 -16.65 53.05
CA ARG A 248 -12.61 -16.25 53.84
C ARG A 248 -13.93 -16.86 53.35
N THR A 249 -14.09 -17.11 52.04
CA THR A 249 -15.30 -17.75 51.50
C THR A 249 -15.30 -19.27 51.62
N CYS A 250 -14.12 -19.89 51.66
CA CYS A 250 -13.98 -21.34 51.89
C CYS A 250 -14.18 -21.74 53.37
N ASN A 251 -14.52 -20.77 54.23
CA ASN A 251 -14.78 -20.95 55.66
C ASN A 251 -16.10 -21.73 55.85
N TYR A 252 -16.02 -23.08 55.81
CA TYR A 252 -16.73 -24.06 56.65
C TYR A 252 -16.83 -25.47 56.02
N VAL A 253 -16.66 -25.65 54.70
CA VAL A 253 -16.92 -26.95 54.04
C VAL A 253 -15.69 -27.86 53.96
N THR A 254 -14.48 -27.32 53.73
CA THR A 254 -13.27 -28.15 53.53
C THR A 254 -12.43 -28.41 54.79
N MET A 255 -12.78 -27.83 55.94
CA MET A 255 -12.05 -28.12 57.19
C MET A 255 -12.32 -29.53 57.73
N GLN A 256 -13.46 -30.14 57.38
CA GLN A 256 -13.79 -31.53 57.76
C GLN A 256 -13.19 -32.59 56.81
N ASP A 257 -12.98 -32.27 55.54
CA ASP A 257 -12.38 -33.21 54.57
C ASP A 257 -10.85 -33.33 54.71
N PHE A 258 -10.19 -32.32 55.28
CA PHE A 258 -8.74 -32.34 55.54
C PHE A 258 -8.35 -32.89 56.92
N SER A 259 -9.32 -33.14 57.82
CA SER A 259 -9.06 -33.48 59.23
C SER A 259 -9.00 -34.97 59.56
N GLN A 260 -8.89 -35.88 58.58
CA GLN A 260 -8.81 -37.31 58.88
C GLN A 260 -7.44 -37.78 59.37
N GLU A 261 -6.39 -36.96 59.29
CA GLU A 261 -5.10 -37.30 59.89
C GLU A 261 -4.46 -36.11 60.63
N SER A 262 -4.22 -36.33 61.93
CA SER A 262 -3.43 -35.55 62.90
C SER A 262 -4.15 -34.51 63.78
N THR A 263 -3.93 -34.67 65.09
CA THR A 263 -4.39 -33.87 66.23
C THR A 263 -3.59 -32.57 66.44
N ASP A 264 -3.03 -31.98 65.38
CA ASP A 264 -2.18 -30.76 65.43
C ASP A 264 -2.73 -29.65 64.51
N SER A 265 -4.04 -29.41 64.61
CA SER A 265 -4.83 -28.46 63.81
C SER A 265 -4.45 -26.98 63.96
N LEU A 266 -3.40 -26.67 64.74
CA LEU A 266 -2.92 -25.32 65.05
C LEU A 266 -1.44 -25.09 64.69
N SER A 267 -0.74 -26.05 64.06
CA SER A 267 0.65 -25.85 63.67
C SER A 267 0.80 -24.90 62.46
N PRO A 268 1.83 -24.02 62.42
CA PRO A 268 2.07 -23.14 61.27
C PRO A 268 2.19 -23.89 59.93
N LYS A 269 2.71 -25.12 59.95
CA LYS A 269 2.86 -25.99 58.78
C LYS A 269 1.51 -26.48 58.24
N TYR A 270 0.56 -26.77 59.12
CA TYR A 270 -0.81 -27.14 58.73
C TYR A 270 -1.51 -25.98 58.01
N LEU A 271 -1.41 -24.76 58.54
CA LEU A 271 -1.98 -23.56 57.92
C LEU A 271 -1.37 -23.26 56.55
N GLN A 272 -0.06 -23.47 56.38
CA GLN A 272 0.59 -23.34 55.07
C GLN A 272 0.09 -24.37 54.06
N ASN A 273 -0.02 -25.65 54.46
CA ASN A 273 -0.55 -26.71 53.62
C ASN A 273 -2.03 -26.46 53.22
N TRP A 274 -2.81 -25.86 54.11
CA TRP A 274 -4.19 -25.50 53.81
C TRP A 274 -4.29 -24.42 52.73
N VAL A 275 -3.46 -23.36 52.81
CA VAL A 275 -3.37 -22.35 51.75
C VAL A 275 -2.95 -22.99 50.43
N ASP A 276 -1.98 -23.92 50.45
CA ASP A 276 -1.56 -24.66 49.25
C ASP A 276 -2.71 -25.47 48.64
N ALA A 277 -3.51 -26.15 49.47
CA ALA A 277 -4.67 -26.92 49.01
C ALA A 277 -5.78 -26.02 48.42
N VAL A 278 -5.99 -24.83 48.97
CA VAL A 278 -6.93 -23.84 48.41
C VAL A 278 -6.42 -23.33 47.06
N VAL A 279 -5.14 -22.97 46.95
CA VAL A 279 -4.52 -22.57 45.67
C VAL A 279 -4.67 -23.69 44.64
N GLN A 280 -4.36 -24.93 45.02
CA GLN A 280 -4.46 -26.08 44.12
C GLN A 280 -5.90 -26.27 43.62
N SER A 281 -6.87 -26.41 44.52
CA SER A 281 -8.25 -26.77 44.18
C SER A 281 -9.06 -25.63 43.52
N ARG A 282 -8.79 -24.37 43.88
CA ARG A 282 -9.59 -23.20 43.47
C ARG A 282 -8.92 -22.31 42.42
N ILE A 283 -7.59 -22.38 42.27
CA ILE A 283 -6.86 -21.56 41.29
C ILE A 283 -6.19 -22.40 40.22
N LEU A 284 -5.49 -23.48 40.57
CA LEU A 284 -4.68 -24.25 39.60
C LEU A 284 -5.50 -25.32 38.87
N ASP A 285 -6.30 -26.10 39.60
CA ASP A 285 -7.13 -27.16 39.02
C ASP A 285 -8.21 -26.54 38.14
N ARG A 286 -8.25 -26.91 36.86
CA ARG A 286 -9.21 -26.36 35.87
C ARG A 286 -9.29 -24.82 35.91
N TRP A 287 -8.13 -24.17 36.02
CA TRP A 287 -8.02 -22.72 36.16
C TRP A 287 -8.80 -21.95 35.07
N GLU A 288 -8.84 -22.47 33.83
CA GLU A 288 -9.58 -21.84 32.73
C GLU A 288 -11.10 -21.71 32.98
N SER A 289 -11.69 -22.61 33.77
CA SER A 289 -13.12 -22.53 34.12
C SER A 289 -13.37 -21.87 35.48
N GLN A 290 -12.35 -21.74 36.32
CA GLN A 290 -12.46 -21.22 37.70
C GLN A 290 -11.98 -19.76 37.84
N ASP A 291 -11.36 -19.19 36.81
CA ASP A 291 -10.80 -17.83 36.87
C ASP A 291 -11.87 -16.73 36.81
N GLU A 292 -12.62 -16.58 37.89
CA GLU A 292 -13.63 -15.54 38.09
C GLU A 292 -13.33 -14.75 39.37
N PRO A 293 -13.27 -13.40 39.34
CA PRO A 293 -13.17 -12.58 38.12
C PRO A 293 -11.88 -12.87 37.34
N GLU A 294 -11.93 -12.65 36.03
CA GLU A 294 -10.87 -13.03 35.08
C GLU A 294 -9.55 -12.26 35.29
N HIS A 295 -8.45 -13.00 35.29
CA HIS A 295 -7.09 -12.47 35.34
C HIS A 295 -6.09 -13.36 34.60
N LEU A 296 -6.06 -14.65 34.92
CA LEU A 296 -5.25 -15.64 34.23
C LEU A 296 -5.70 -15.81 32.77
N LYS A 297 -7.03 -15.82 32.53
CA LYS A 297 -7.58 -15.83 31.16
C LYS A 297 -7.16 -14.59 30.39
N THR A 298 -7.17 -13.41 31.02
CA THR A 298 -6.73 -12.17 30.38
C THR A 298 -5.25 -12.21 29.98
N ILE A 299 -4.39 -12.80 30.83
CA ILE A 299 -2.97 -13.02 30.48
C ILE A 299 -2.87 -13.97 29.29
N ARG A 300 -3.57 -15.11 29.32
CA ARG A 300 -3.61 -16.08 28.20
C ARG A 300 -4.06 -15.42 26.91
N ASP A 301 -5.21 -14.75 26.93
CA ASP A 301 -5.82 -14.17 25.75
C ASP A 301 -4.92 -13.09 25.15
N ARG A 302 -4.15 -12.36 25.98
CA ARG A 302 -3.15 -11.40 25.51
C ARG A 302 -1.92 -12.08 24.88
N LEU A 303 -1.44 -13.17 25.46
CA LEU A 303 -0.35 -13.96 24.88
C LEU A 303 -0.73 -14.56 23.52
N LEU A 304 -2.02 -14.85 23.32
CA LEU A 304 -2.57 -15.48 22.11
C LEU A 304 -3.25 -14.49 21.16
N GLN A 305 -3.29 -13.19 21.50
CA GLN A 305 -4.11 -12.18 20.81
C GLN A 305 -3.70 -11.98 19.35
N ASN A 306 -2.39 -11.98 19.07
CA ASN A 306 -1.84 -11.81 17.73
C ASN A 306 -1.10 -13.09 17.31
N PRO A 307 -1.72 -13.95 16.47
CA PRO A 307 -1.12 -15.21 16.03
C PRO A 307 0.30 -15.08 15.47
N GLN A 308 0.63 -13.93 14.87
CA GLN A 308 1.93 -13.65 14.25
C GLN A 308 3.08 -13.45 15.25
N THR A 309 2.80 -12.93 16.45
CA THR A 309 3.80 -12.69 17.50
C THR A 309 3.77 -13.75 18.60
N THR A 310 2.66 -14.48 18.73
CA THR A 310 2.44 -15.54 19.73
C THR A 310 3.58 -16.55 19.77
N SER A 311 4.07 -17.03 18.62
CA SER A 311 5.18 -18.01 18.56
C SER A 311 6.46 -17.49 19.22
N ARG A 312 6.80 -16.22 19.00
CA ARG A 312 8.00 -15.59 19.57
C ARG A 312 7.85 -15.27 21.05
N LEU A 313 6.67 -14.79 21.48
CA LEU A 313 6.38 -14.50 22.88
C LEU A 313 6.41 -15.77 23.74
N LEU A 314 5.79 -16.85 23.26
CA LEU A 314 5.79 -18.14 23.92
C LEU A 314 7.19 -18.78 23.93
N GLY A 315 7.97 -18.64 22.84
CA GLY A 315 9.37 -19.08 22.79
C GLY A 315 10.27 -18.32 23.78
N LEU A 316 10.12 -16.99 23.87
CA LEU A 316 10.85 -16.18 24.85
C LEU A 316 10.51 -16.59 26.29
N TYR A 317 9.22 -16.79 26.58
CA TYR A 317 8.80 -17.25 27.90
C TYR A 317 9.31 -18.67 28.23
N GLN A 318 9.38 -19.57 27.24
CA GLN A 318 10.00 -20.89 27.39
C GLN A 318 11.48 -20.78 27.80
N HIS A 319 12.25 -19.92 27.14
CA HIS A 319 13.65 -19.70 27.50
C HIS A 319 13.83 -19.13 28.91
N ILE A 320 12.93 -18.23 29.35
CA ILE A 320 12.96 -17.70 30.72
C ILE A 320 12.72 -18.84 31.74
N LEU A 321 11.77 -19.75 31.48
CA LEU A 321 11.51 -20.91 32.33
C LEU A 321 12.71 -21.86 32.39
N GLU A 322 13.32 -22.17 31.25
CA GLU A 322 14.51 -23.04 31.15
C GLU A 322 15.72 -22.43 31.86
N ALA A 323 15.95 -21.12 31.68
CA ALA A 323 17.02 -20.40 32.35
C ALA A 323 16.82 -20.36 33.87
N GLU A 324 15.59 -20.19 34.37
CA GLU A 324 15.31 -20.30 35.80
C GLU A 324 15.58 -21.69 36.36
N ASP A 325 15.26 -22.75 35.60
CA ASP A 325 15.47 -24.15 36.02
C ASP A 325 16.95 -24.54 36.05
N GLN A 326 17.74 -24.05 35.11
CA GLN A 326 19.19 -24.24 35.10
C GLN A 326 19.88 -23.44 36.23
N ASN A 327 19.48 -22.17 36.44
CA ASN A 327 20.04 -21.34 37.50
C ASN A 327 19.71 -21.87 38.91
N ARG A 328 18.52 -22.46 39.12
CA ARG A 328 18.18 -23.15 40.38
C ARG A 328 19.07 -24.36 40.67
N LYS A 329 19.54 -25.06 39.64
CA LYS A 329 20.46 -26.21 39.79
C LYS A 329 21.90 -25.76 40.07
N ASN A 330 22.31 -24.59 39.55
CA ASN A 330 23.70 -24.11 39.60
C ASN A 330 23.99 -23.08 40.72
N GLN A 331 22.99 -22.70 41.54
CA GLN A 331 23.13 -21.71 42.63
C GLN A 331 23.67 -20.32 42.21
N GLU A 332 23.57 -19.95 40.93
CA GLU A 332 23.86 -18.59 40.45
C GLU A 332 22.56 -17.79 40.25
N GLY A 333 22.64 -16.45 40.31
CA GLY A 333 21.50 -15.54 40.38
C GLY A 333 20.35 -15.87 39.40
N VAL A 334 19.11 -15.81 39.89
CA VAL A 334 17.92 -16.28 39.17
C VAL A 334 17.52 -15.31 38.04
N GLY A 335 17.47 -15.79 36.79
CA GLY A 335 16.78 -15.13 35.66
C GLY A 335 17.66 -14.86 34.43
N GLN A 336 17.02 -14.65 33.27
CA GLN A 336 17.66 -14.36 31.99
C GLN A 336 18.05 -12.87 31.87
N LEU A 337 19.20 -12.53 31.29
CA LEU A 337 19.58 -11.12 31.02
C LEU A 337 18.60 -10.45 30.04
N SER A 338 18.09 -9.27 30.40
CA SER A 338 17.18 -8.50 29.54
C SER A 338 17.96 -7.81 28.41
N THR A 339 17.53 -8.03 27.17
CA THR A 339 18.08 -7.44 25.96
C THR A 339 17.36 -6.16 25.54
N GLY A 340 16.18 -5.88 26.12
CA GLY A 340 15.37 -4.69 25.83
C GLY A 340 14.58 -4.79 24.53
N SER A 341 14.40 -6.00 23.99
CA SER A 341 13.66 -6.20 22.74
C SER A 341 12.19 -5.76 22.84
N PRO A 342 11.54 -5.41 21.71
CA PRO A 342 10.11 -5.09 21.69
C PRO A 342 9.23 -6.21 22.28
N GLU A 343 9.58 -7.47 22.04
CA GLU A 343 8.85 -8.64 22.52
C GLU A 343 9.04 -8.86 24.03
N GLU A 344 10.23 -8.57 24.58
CA GLU A 344 10.44 -8.55 26.04
C GLU A 344 9.51 -7.53 26.71
N ASN A 345 9.38 -6.34 26.11
CA ASN A 345 8.50 -5.30 26.62
C ASN A 345 7.03 -5.70 26.54
N GLU A 346 6.60 -6.33 25.45
CA GLU A 346 5.24 -6.86 25.30
C GLU A 346 4.95 -7.95 26.35
N LEU A 347 5.90 -8.87 26.57
CA LEU A 347 5.78 -9.91 27.59
C LEU A 347 5.73 -9.32 29.01
N LEU A 348 6.50 -8.27 29.32
CA LEU A 348 6.42 -7.53 30.58
C LEU A 348 5.06 -6.87 30.79
N LEU A 349 4.44 -6.33 29.73
CA LEU A 349 3.12 -5.70 29.80
C LEU A 349 1.98 -6.71 30.06
N THR A 350 2.15 -7.98 29.71
CA THR A 350 1.21 -9.04 30.11
C THR A 350 1.15 -9.21 31.63
N GLY A 351 2.23 -8.84 32.34
CA GLY A 351 2.37 -9.04 33.79
C GLY A 351 2.78 -10.46 34.19
N LEU A 352 3.02 -11.34 33.21
CA LEU A 352 3.48 -12.72 33.45
C LEU A 352 4.90 -12.76 34.03
N ILE A 353 5.76 -11.88 33.56
CA ILE A 353 7.16 -11.75 33.98
C ILE A 353 7.42 -10.40 34.65
N GLU A 354 8.52 -10.32 35.38
CA GLU A 354 9.04 -9.06 35.92
C GLU A 354 10.54 -8.93 35.65
N LYS A 355 11.00 -7.67 35.57
CA LYS A 355 12.41 -7.33 35.42
C LYS A 355 12.98 -6.90 36.77
N ARG A 356 13.95 -7.64 37.31
CA ARG A 356 14.71 -7.26 38.53
C ARG A 356 16.20 -7.29 38.25
N GLN A 357 16.91 -6.22 38.62
CA GLN A 357 18.38 -6.12 38.42
C GLN A 357 18.82 -6.47 36.99
N ASN A 358 18.06 -5.96 36.00
CA ASN A 358 18.25 -6.23 34.57
C ASN A 358 18.10 -7.71 34.13
N ARG A 359 17.47 -8.56 34.96
CA ARG A 359 17.11 -9.95 34.63
C ARG A 359 15.60 -10.16 34.61
N LEU A 360 15.12 -10.99 33.69
CA LEU A 360 13.73 -11.39 33.54
C LEU A 360 13.45 -12.67 34.32
N ARG A 361 12.34 -12.69 35.04
CA ARG A 361 11.88 -13.84 35.82
C ARG A 361 10.35 -13.93 35.83
N VAL A 362 9.81 -15.12 36.06
CA VAL A 362 8.35 -15.30 36.20
C VAL A 362 7.89 -14.59 37.47
N LYS A 363 6.82 -13.80 37.36
CA LYS A 363 6.44 -12.85 38.41
C LYS A 363 6.01 -13.52 39.71
N ASN A 364 5.35 -14.67 39.65
CA ASN A 364 4.94 -15.43 40.83
C ASN A 364 4.76 -16.94 40.54
N LEU A 365 4.56 -17.72 41.60
CA LEU A 365 4.46 -19.17 41.51
C LEU A 365 3.16 -19.64 40.85
N ILE A 366 2.05 -18.92 41.05
CA ILE A 366 0.76 -19.26 40.41
C ILE A 366 0.91 -19.20 38.89
N TYR A 367 1.48 -18.12 38.34
CA TYR A 367 1.69 -17.97 36.90
C TYR A 367 2.57 -19.09 36.34
N ARG A 368 3.61 -19.48 37.07
CA ARG A 368 4.50 -20.58 36.67
C ARG A 368 3.79 -21.94 36.64
N GLN A 369 2.87 -22.18 37.57
CA GLN A 369 2.09 -23.42 37.64
C GLN A 369 0.92 -23.46 36.63
N VAL A 370 0.43 -22.30 36.22
CA VAL A 370 -0.65 -22.17 35.22
C VAL A 370 -0.08 -22.25 33.80
N PHE A 371 0.95 -21.46 33.51
CA PHE A 371 1.64 -21.41 32.23
C PHE A 371 2.91 -22.26 32.30
N THR A 372 2.72 -23.56 32.40
CA THR A 372 3.81 -24.55 32.49
C THR A 372 4.57 -24.68 31.18
N PRO A 373 5.81 -25.22 31.18
CA PRO A 373 6.51 -25.58 29.94
C PRO A 373 5.66 -26.49 29.04
N SER A 374 4.92 -27.44 29.61
CA SER A 374 4.01 -28.32 28.86
C SER A 374 2.86 -27.56 28.19
N TRP A 375 2.27 -26.58 28.88
CA TRP A 375 1.23 -25.72 28.33
C TRP A 375 1.77 -24.86 27.17
N VAL A 376 2.95 -24.25 27.34
CA VAL A 376 3.62 -23.45 26.31
C VAL A 376 3.90 -24.30 25.06
N CYS A 377 4.47 -25.49 25.25
CA CYS A 377 4.71 -26.44 24.18
C CYS A 377 3.40 -26.84 23.47
N GLN A 378 2.31 -27.09 24.20
CA GLN A 378 1.02 -27.43 23.61
C GLN A 378 0.47 -26.30 22.72
N GLN A 379 0.61 -25.04 23.13
CA GLN A 379 0.18 -23.91 22.30
C GLN A 379 1.09 -23.72 21.08
N LEU A 380 2.42 -23.84 21.24
CA LEU A 380 3.37 -23.80 20.12
C LEU A 380 3.11 -24.90 19.09
N SER A 381 2.73 -26.13 19.52
CA SER A 381 2.38 -27.22 18.60
C SER A 381 1.13 -26.96 17.78
N LYS A 382 0.18 -26.18 18.28
CA LYS A 382 -1.02 -25.82 17.52
C LYS A 382 -0.73 -24.81 16.41
N LEU A 383 0.37 -24.05 16.55
CA LEU A 383 0.76 -23.01 15.61
C LEU A 383 1.63 -23.56 14.48
N ARG A 384 2.61 -24.43 14.80
CA ARG A 384 3.62 -24.93 13.86
C ARG A 384 3.07 -26.07 12.97
N PRO A 385 3.05 -25.93 11.64
CA PRO A 385 2.69 -27.03 10.73
C PRO A 385 3.69 -28.19 10.73
N TYR A 386 4.90 -27.97 11.26
CA TYR A 386 6.04 -28.89 11.25
C TYR A 386 6.52 -29.28 12.67
N ASP A 387 5.66 -29.14 13.69
CA ASP A 387 6.03 -29.36 15.10
C ASP A 387 6.63 -30.74 15.36
N GLU A 388 6.07 -31.80 14.77
CA GLU A 388 6.54 -33.18 14.99
C GLU A 388 7.99 -33.38 14.53
N ALA A 389 8.31 -32.91 13.31
CA ALA A 389 9.64 -32.96 12.73
C ALA A 389 10.63 -32.09 13.51
N PHE A 390 10.20 -30.88 13.89
CA PHE A 390 11.00 -29.94 14.68
C PHE A 390 11.35 -30.50 16.06
N ARG A 391 10.38 -31.06 16.80
CA ARG A 391 10.62 -31.64 18.13
C ARG A 391 11.56 -32.84 18.07
N ALA A 392 11.39 -33.71 17.07
CA ALA A 392 12.28 -34.85 16.89
C ALA A 392 13.72 -34.42 16.57
N TRP A 393 13.89 -33.34 15.81
CA TRP A 393 15.20 -32.76 15.50
C TRP A 393 15.84 -32.06 16.70
N VAL A 394 15.06 -31.34 17.50
CA VAL A 394 15.57 -30.71 18.75
C VAL A 394 15.91 -31.78 19.78
N ALA A 395 15.12 -32.85 19.90
CA ALA A 395 15.37 -33.96 20.81
C ALA A 395 16.64 -34.76 20.46
N SER A 396 17.09 -34.70 19.21
CA SER A 396 18.35 -35.30 18.76
C SER A 396 19.55 -34.35 18.87
N GLU A 397 19.43 -33.27 19.63
CA GLU A 397 20.45 -32.22 19.75
C GLU A 397 20.85 -31.63 18.40
N GLN A 398 19.90 -31.53 17.45
CA GLN A 398 20.07 -31.00 16.09
C GLN A 398 20.92 -31.88 15.16
N LEU A 399 21.15 -33.15 15.51
CA LEU A 399 22.03 -34.05 14.76
C LEU A 399 21.30 -34.98 13.79
N ASP A 400 20.00 -35.23 13.98
CA ASP A 400 19.24 -36.17 13.15
C ASP A 400 18.68 -35.51 11.87
N GLU A 401 19.45 -35.59 10.79
CA GLU A 401 19.10 -35.05 9.47
C GLU A 401 17.87 -35.73 8.82
N SER A 402 17.46 -36.91 9.30
CA SER A 402 16.28 -37.62 8.77
C SER A 402 14.95 -36.92 9.11
N ARG A 403 14.98 -36.04 10.12
CA ARG A 403 13.82 -35.28 10.61
C ARG A 403 13.69 -33.91 9.96
N LEU A 404 14.65 -33.52 9.12
CA LEU A 404 14.61 -32.28 8.37
C LEU A 404 13.54 -32.33 7.27
N LEU A 405 12.86 -31.21 7.04
CA LEU A 405 11.80 -31.10 6.06
C LEU A 405 12.36 -31.10 4.64
N ARG A 406 11.62 -31.68 3.69
CA ARG A 406 12.02 -31.81 2.28
C ARG A 406 10.84 -31.51 1.36
N GLY A 407 11.12 -31.06 0.14
CA GLY A 407 10.13 -30.79 -0.90
C GLY A 407 8.94 -29.97 -0.42
N GLN A 408 7.73 -30.49 -0.60
CA GLN A 408 6.48 -29.76 -0.30
C GLN A 408 6.36 -29.39 1.19
N ALA A 409 6.77 -30.27 2.11
CA ALA A 409 6.66 -30.01 3.54
C ALA A 409 7.58 -28.85 3.98
N LEU A 410 8.76 -28.72 3.37
CA LEU A 410 9.65 -27.58 3.58
C LEU A 410 9.06 -26.30 2.97
N MET A 411 8.48 -26.39 1.77
CA MET A 411 7.87 -25.25 1.10
C MET A 411 6.67 -24.68 1.88
N ASP A 412 5.79 -25.54 2.37
CA ASP A 412 4.63 -25.16 3.19
C ASP A 412 5.08 -24.52 4.52
N ALA A 413 6.14 -25.07 5.13
CA ALA A 413 6.75 -24.53 6.34
C ALA A 413 7.40 -23.15 6.11
N GLN A 414 8.05 -22.94 4.97
CA GLN A 414 8.66 -21.67 4.59
C GLN A 414 7.61 -20.59 4.29
N ILE A 415 6.55 -20.92 3.54
CA ILE A 415 5.43 -20.00 3.27
C ILE A 415 4.77 -19.58 4.59
N TRP A 416 4.52 -20.54 5.49
CA TRP A 416 3.99 -20.23 6.81
C TRP A 416 4.94 -19.30 7.58
N SER A 417 6.25 -19.59 7.60
CA SER A 417 7.26 -18.79 8.32
C SER A 417 7.37 -17.32 7.86
N GLN A 418 7.05 -17.01 6.59
CA GLN A 418 7.16 -15.65 6.05
C GLN A 418 6.20 -14.64 6.70
N THR A 419 5.11 -15.13 7.27
CA THR A 419 4.07 -14.30 7.91
C THR A 419 4.11 -14.32 9.44
N GLN A 420 5.05 -15.07 10.02
CA GLN A 420 5.12 -15.34 11.46
C GLN A 420 6.46 -14.86 12.02
N SER A 421 6.46 -14.36 13.26
CA SER A 421 7.70 -14.08 13.99
C SER A 421 8.14 -15.34 14.73
N LEU A 422 9.17 -16.03 14.22
CA LEU A 422 9.63 -17.31 14.78
C LEU A 422 10.80 -17.15 15.76
N SER A 423 11.10 -18.21 16.50
CA SER A 423 12.28 -18.30 17.37
C SER A 423 13.54 -18.59 16.55
N ASP A 424 14.72 -18.32 17.11
CA ASP A 424 16.00 -18.57 16.44
C ASP A 424 16.21 -20.06 16.09
N LEU A 425 15.70 -20.97 16.94
CA LEU A 425 15.74 -22.41 16.70
C LEU A 425 14.86 -22.85 15.52
N ASP A 426 13.69 -22.23 15.35
CA ASP A 426 12.82 -22.49 14.20
C ASP A 426 13.53 -22.08 12.89
N TYR A 427 14.20 -20.93 12.89
CA TYR A 427 14.99 -20.50 11.72
C TYR A 427 16.17 -21.43 11.44
N GLN A 428 16.86 -21.92 12.48
CA GLN A 428 17.94 -22.90 12.32
C GLN A 428 17.43 -24.22 11.74
N PHE A 429 16.27 -24.73 12.20
CA PHE A 429 15.66 -25.94 11.66
C PHE A 429 15.26 -25.79 10.18
N LEU A 430 14.63 -24.67 9.82
CA LEU A 430 14.23 -24.41 8.43
C LEU A 430 15.46 -24.23 7.52
N ALA A 431 16.51 -23.55 7.99
CA ALA A 431 17.75 -23.38 7.24
C ALA A 431 18.53 -24.70 7.09
N ALA A 432 18.55 -25.54 8.12
CA ALA A 432 19.12 -26.88 8.05
C ALA A 432 18.34 -27.76 7.06
N SER A 433 17.01 -27.70 7.11
CA SER A 433 16.12 -28.41 6.18
C SER A 433 16.33 -27.98 4.74
N GLU A 434 16.48 -26.69 4.49
CA GLU A 434 16.75 -26.16 3.15
C GLU A 434 18.12 -26.58 2.61
N LYS A 435 19.16 -26.58 3.45
CA LYS A 435 20.49 -27.05 3.04
C LYS A 435 20.47 -28.53 2.68
N TYR A 436 19.77 -29.33 3.47
CA TYR A 436 19.66 -30.77 3.25
C TYR A 436 18.84 -31.10 1.99
N ASP A 437 17.69 -30.44 1.79
CA ASP A 437 16.85 -30.61 0.60
C ASP A 437 17.61 -30.25 -0.69
N ARG A 438 18.42 -29.19 -0.66
CA ARG A 438 19.33 -28.84 -1.77
C ARG A 438 20.39 -29.90 -2.03
N TRP A 439 20.99 -30.45 -0.97
CA TRP A 439 21.99 -31.52 -1.09
C TRP A 439 21.38 -32.81 -1.67
N GLU A 440 20.20 -33.21 -1.19
CA GLU A 440 19.49 -34.39 -1.68
C GLU A 440 19.03 -34.24 -3.13
N MET A 441 18.48 -33.09 -3.51
CA MET A 441 18.12 -32.80 -4.91
C MET A 441 19.31 -32.86 -5.86
N GLN A 442 20.49 -32.44 -5.40
CA GLN A 442 21.72 -32.53 -6.19
C GLN A 442 22.16 -34.00 -6.37
N GLN A 443 22.05 -34.83 -5.33
CA GLN A 443 22.32 -36.27 -5.41
C GLN A 443 21.32 -37.02 -6.30
N ILE A 444 20.03 -36.68 -6.23
CA ILE A 444 19.00 -37.25 -7.11
C ILE A 444 19.29 -36.89 -8.57
N LEU A 445 19.67 -35.63 -8.84
CA LEU A 445 20.02 -35.19 -10.20
C LEU A 445 21.27 -35.90 -10.74
N GLU A 446 22.28 -36.14 -9.90
CA GLU A 446 23.49 -36.89 -10.27
C GLU A 446 23.18 -38.39 -10.50
N ALA A 447 22.34 -38.98 -9.66
CA ALA A 447 21.88 -40.37 -9.81
C ALA A 447 20.98 -40.57 -11.04
N ASP A 448 20.10 -39.60 -11.36
CA ASP A 448 19.27 -39.63 -12.56
C ASP A 448 20.09 -39.43 -13.83
N ARG A 449 21.14 -38.59 -13.79
CA ARG A 449 22.12 -38.49 -14.89
C ARG A 449 22.89 -39.80 -15.08
N ALA A 450 23.32 -40.44 -14.00
CA ALA A 450 24.00 -41.74 -14.07
C ALA A 450 23.08 -42.85 -14.61
N LYS A 451 21.82 -42.90 -14.14
CA LYS A 451 20.81 -43.85 -14.64
C LYS A 451 20.41 -43.58 -16.08
N ALA A 452 20.32 -42.32 -16.51
CA ALA A 452 20.03 -41.96 -17.89
C ALA A 452 21.14 -42.48 -18.84
N VAL A 453 22.40 -42.25 -18.47
CA VAL A 453 23.57 -42.75 -19.22
C VAL A 453 23.62 -44.28 -19.24
N GLU A 454 23.34 -44.95 -18.12
CA GLU A 454 23.29 -46.41 -18.05
C GLU A 454 22.13 -46.99 -18.89
N SER A 455 20.98 -46.32 -18.89
CA SER A 455 19.80 -46.74 -19.66
C SER A 455 19.99 -46.58 -21.17
N GLU A 456 20.69 -45.55 -21.63
CA GLU A 456 21.08 -45.38 -23.04
C GLU A 456 22.06 -46.49 -23.47
N LEU A 457 23.04 -46.83 -22.62
CA LEU A 457 24.00 -47.91 -22.89
C LEU A 457 23.30 -49.29 -22.96
N LEU A 458 22.33 -49.53 -22.08
CA LEU A 458 21.52 -50.74 -22.05
C LEU A 458 20.54 -50.83 -23.23
N ALA A 459 20.02 -49.70 -23.73
CA ALA A 459 19.13 -49.68 -24.89
C ALA A 459 19.89 -50.02 -26.19
N VAL A 460 21.11 -49.49 -26.35
CA VAL A 460 21.98 -49.79 -27.50
C VAL A 460 22.42 -51.26 -27.51
N THR A 461 22.70 -51.85 -26.35
CA THR A 461 23.13 -53.26 -26.24
C THR A 461 21.97 -54.26 -26.36
N LYS A 462 20.76 -53.90 -25.91
CA LYS A 462 19.55 -54.74 -26.07
C LYS A 462 19.05 -54.77 -27.52
N ALA A 463 19.16 -53.68 -28.26
CA ALA A 463 18.82 -53.61 -29.68
C ALA A 463 19.66 -54.58 -30.55
N ALA A 464 20.90 -54.89 -30.13
CA ALA A 464 21.78 -55.87 -30.79
C ALA A 464 21.55 -57.34 -30.36
N LYS A 465 20.97 -57.59 -29.17
CA LYS A 465 20.77 -58.95 -28.62
C LYS A 465 19.37 -59.53 -28.82
N LEU A 466 18.37 -58.71 -29.13
CA LEU A 466 16.98 -59.15 -29.38
C LEU A 466 16.75 -59.79 -30.76
N GLN A 467 17.81 -60.10 -31.52
CA GLN A 467 17.75 -60.83 -32.78
C GLN A 467 17.94 -62.35 -32.63
N GLN A 468 18.13 -62.89 -31.41
CA GLN A 468 18.30 -64.34 -31.19
C GLN A 468 17.52 -64.86 -29.99
N SER A 469 16.31 -65.35 -30.26
CA SER A 469 15.54 -66.28 -29.43
C SER A 469 14.60 -65.67 -28.38
N PHE A 470 13.33 -65.65 -28.77
CA PHE A 470 12.18 -65.60 -27.88
C PHE A 470 11.29 -66.80 -28.25
N LEU A 471 11.41 -67.94 -27.57
CA LEU A 471 10.43 -69.03 -27.69
C LEU A 471 10.53 -69.98 -26.49
N GLY A 472 9.61 -69.86 -25.53
CA GLY A 472 9.57 -70.76 -24.37
C GLY A 472 8.49 -70.50 -23.30
N ALA A 473 7.61 -69.50 -23.46
CA ALA A 473 6.60 -69.18 -22.43
C ALA A 473 5.22 -68.82 -23.03
N VAL A 474 4.80 -69.52 -24.09
CA VAL A 474 3.66 -69.10 -24.92
C VAL A 474 2.28 -69.60 -24.43
N THR A 475 2.17 -70.49 -23.45
CA THR A 475 0.84 -71.04 -23.07
C THR A 475 0.28 -70.55 -21.73
N ILE A 476 1.09 -70.05 -20.80
CA ILE A 476 0.62 -69.37 -19.56
C ILE A 476 0.53 -67.85 -19.74
N GLY A 477 1.26 -67.31 -20.72
CA GLY A 477 1.34 -65.87 -21.00
C GLY A 477 0.08 -65.25 -21.60
N LEU A 478 -0.87 -66.02 -22.16
CA LEU A 478 -2.00 -65.42 -22.90
C LEU A 478 -3.10 -64.84 -21.98
N CYS A 479 -3.38 -65.50 -20.84
CA CYS A 479 -4.32 -64.97 -19.84
C CYS A 479 -3.69 -63.87 -18.99
N ILE A 480 -2.40 -64.00 -18.67
CA ILE A 480 -1.64 -62.99 -17.94
C ILE A 480 -1.40 -61.75 -18.81
N SER A 481 -1.16 -61.87 -20.12
CA SER A 481 -0.99 -60.73 -21.03
C SER A 481 -2.27 -59.94 -21.31
N LEU A 482 -3.45 -60.57 -21.28
CA LEU A 482 -4.72 -59.84 -21.41
C LEU A 482 -5.02 -59.01 -20.15
N VAL A 483 -4.76 -59.56 -18.95
CA VAL A 483 -4.93 -58.84 -17.68
C VAL A 483 -3.81 -57.80 -17.47
N LEU A 484 -2.56 -58.12 -17.79
CA LEU A 484 -1.44 -57.16 -17.79
C LEU A 484 -1.62 -56.10 -18.86
N GLY A 485 -2.16 -56.44 -20.03
CA GLY A 485 -2.48 -55.50 -21.10
C GLY A 485 -3.61 -54.56 -20.70
N LEU A 486 -4.65 -55.06 -20.03
CA LEU A 486 -5.75 -54.23 -19.52
C LEU A 486 -5.27 -53.32 -18.38
N THR A 487 -4.46 -53.83 -17.45
CA THR A 487 -3.90 -53.05 -16.34
C THR A 487 -2.85 -52.05 -16.80
N ALA A 488 -1.97 -52.41 -17.74
CA ALA A 488 -1.04 -51.49 -18.39
C ALA A 488 -1.78 -50.44 -19.24
N PHE A 489 -2.88 -50.80 -19.89
CA PHE A 489 -3.73 -49.85 -20.63
C PHE A 489 -4.45 -48.88 -19.69
N LEU A 490 -4.98 -49.36 -18.56
CA LEU A 490 -5.60 -48.52 -17.54
C LEU A 490 -4.58 -47.64 -16.81
N GLN A 491 -3.39 -48.16 -16.49
CA GLN A 491 -2.28 -47.39 -15.92
C GLN A 491 -1.73 -46.37 -16.90
N SER A 492 -1.58 -46.71 -18.18
CA SER A 492 -1.19 -45.78 -19.24
C SER A 492 -2.23 -44.68 -19.39
N ARG A 493 -3.52 -45.02 -19.43
CA ARG A 493 -4.61 -44.02 -19.43
C ARG A 493 -4.60 -43.14 -18.19
N GLN A 494 -4.33 -43.71 -17.02
CA GLN A 494 -4.23 -42.95 -15.77
C GLN A 494 -2.99 -42.05 -15.75
N ALA A 495 -1.85 -42.53 -16.26
CA ALA A 495 -0.62 -41.76 -16.39
C ALA A 495 -0.78 -40.61 -17.38
N ILE A 496 -1.44 -40.84 -18.52
CA ILE A 496 -1.78 -39.79 -19.50
C ILE A 496 -2.71 -38.74 -18.86
N ARG A 497 -3.72 -39.16 -18.10
CA ARG A 497 -4.58 -38.22 -17.35
C ARG A 497 -3.82 -37.43 -16.29
N ASN A 498 -2.93 -38.08 -15.53
CA ASN A 498 -2.11 -37.43 -14.51
C ASN A 498 -1.12 -36.44 -15.15
N ALA A 499 -0.49 -36.81 -16.27
CA ALA A 499 0.41 -35.94 -17.02
C ALA A 499 -0.34 -34.74 -17.63
N TYR A 500 -1.54 -34.97 -18.16
CA TYR A 500 -2.42 -33.89 -18.63
C TYR A 500 -2.80 -32.93 -17.51
N GLN A 501 -3.19 -33.45 -16.34
CA GLN A 501 -3.49 -32.64 -15.14
C GLN A 501 -2.27 -31.85 -14.65
N ALA A 502 -1.08 -32.45 -14.66
CA ALA A 502 0.16 -31.76 -14.28
C ALA A 502 0.46 -30.58 -15.21
N LYS A 503 0.35 -30.77 -16.53
CA LYS A 503 0.50 -29.68 -17.52
C LYS A 503 -0.57 -28.60 -17.37
N LEU A 504 -1.81 -28.97 -17.07
CA LEU A 504 -2.89 -28.00 -16.82
C LEU A 504 -2.62 -27.18 -15.54
N ASN A 505 -2.13 -27.83 -14.47
CA ASN A 505 -1.75 -27.17 -13.23
C ASN A 505 -0.53 -26.24 -13.43
N GLU A 506 0.42 -26.61 -14.29
CA GLU A 506 1.53 -25.74 -14.72
C GLU A 506 0.99 -24.46 -15.39
N VAL A 507 0.04 -24.57 -16.32
CA VAL A 507 -0.60 -23.41 -16.97
C VAL A 507 -1.28 -22.50 -15.94
N LYS A 508 -2.01 -23.07 -14.98
CA LYS A 508 -2.66 -22.30 -13.90
C LYS A 508 -1.66 -21.62 -12.98
N ALA A 509 -0.56 -22.31 -12.65
CA ALA A 509 0.51 -21.77 -11.83
C ALA A 509 1.21 -20.59 -12.52
N LEU A 510 1.51 -20.71 -13.82
CA LEU A 510 2.08 -19.63 -14.62
C LEU A 510 1.14 -18.42 -14.73
N ALA A 511 -0.17 -18.65 -14.95
CA ALA A 511 -1.15 -17.57 -14.96
C ALA A 511 -1.23 -16.84 -13.61
N SER A 512 -1.20 -17.59 -12.49
CA SER A 512 -1.22 -17.01 -11.14
C SER A 512 0.09 -16.30 -10.78
N SER A 513 1.23 -16.87 -11.19
CA SER A 513 2.56 -16.25 -11.05
C SER A 513 2.62 -14.91 -11.79
N SER A 514 2.16 -14.88 -13.04
CA SER A 514 2.07 -13.65 -13.83
C SER A 514 1.23 -12.57 -13.13
N GLN A 515 0.07 -12.94 -12.57
CA GLN A 515 -0.78 -12.01 -11.81
C GLN A 515 -0.07 -11.47 -10.55
N GLY A 516 0.62 -12.34 -9.79
CA GLY A 516 1.39 -11.93 -8.60
C GLY A 516 2.61 -11.05 -8.93
N LEU A 517 3.32 -11.37 -10.00
CA LEU A 517 4.43 -10.56 -10.52
C LEU A 517 3.96 -9.19 -10.99
N PHE A 518 2.79 -9.13 -11.63
CA PHE A 518 2.21 -7.88 -12.08
C PHE A 518 1.79 -6.98 -10.90
N ALA A 519 1.24 -7.58 -9.84
CA ALA A 519 0.91 -6.88 -8.59
C ALA A 519 2.16 -6.37 -7.85
N SER A 520 3.29 -7.09 -7.97
CA SER A 520 4.60 -6.68 -7.45
C SER A 520 5.40 -5.76 -8.40
N ASP A 521 4.73 -5.13 -9.38
CA ASP A 521 5.34 -4.22 -10.37
C ASP A 521 6.44 -4.82 -11.28
N ARG A 522 6.62 -6.14 -11.31
CA ARG A 522 7.55 -6.86 -12.20
C ARG A 522 6.91 -7.16 -13.55
N GLN A 523 6.61 -6.10 -14.31
CA GLN A 523 5.80 -6.17 -15.53
C GLN A 523 6.37 -7.08 -16.64
N LEU A 524 7.70 -7.03 -16.87
CA LEU A 524 8.33 -7.86 -17.90
C LEU A 524 8.29 -9.36 -17.55
N ASP A 525 8.57 -9.69 -16.30
CA ASP A 525 8.56 -11.08 -15.84
C ASP A 525 7.13 -11.64 -15.84
N ALA A 526 6.15 -10.83 -15.42
CA ALA A 526 4.73 -11.15 -15.54
C ALA A 526 4.32 -11.42 -16.99
N MET A 527 4.79 -10.60 -17.95
CA MET A 527 4.51 -10.80 -19.36
C MET A 527 5.12 -12.10 -19.90
N ILE A 528 6.33 -12.46 -19.48
CA ILE A 528 6.97 -13.73 -19.87
C ILE A 528 6.18 -14.92 -19.34
N ASP A 529 5.75 -14.89 -18.08
CA ASP A 529 4.93 -15.96 -17.50
C ASP A 529 3.56 -16.09 -18.19
N ALA A 530 2.95 -14.96 -18.59
CA ALA A 530 1.72 -14.96 -19.38
C ALA A 530 1.92 -15.60 -20.77
N ILE A 531 3.03 -15.28 -21.44
CA ILE A 531 3.42 -15.90 -22.72
C ILE A 531 3.63 -17.41 -22.55
N LYS A 532 4.37 -17.82 -21.51
CA LYS A 532 4.61 -19.24 -21.18
C LYS A 532 3.28 -19.97 -20.95
N ALA A 533 2.37 -19.39 -20.14
CA ALA A 533 1.05 -19.96 -19.88
C ALA A 533 0.24 -20.15 -21.18
N LYS A 534 0.22 -19.13 -22.06
CA LYS A 534 -0.50 -19.19 -23.33
C LYS A 534 0.08 -20.22 -24.30
N LEU A 535 1.41 -20.30 -24.40
CA LEU A 535 2.09 -21.27 -25.26
C LEU A 535 1.81 -22.71 -24.78
N ARG A 536 1.93 -22.97 -23.48
CA ARG A 536 1.62 -24.28 -22.89
C ARG A 536 0.15 -24.67 -23.06
N LEU A 537 -0.77 -23.70 -22.95
CA LEU A 537 -2.19 -23.94 -23.21
C LEU A 537 -2.45 -24.28 -24.69
N GLN A 538 -1.77 -23.61 -25.64
CA GLN A 538 -1.88 -23.93 -27.07
C GLN A 538 -1.29 -25.31 -27.40
N GLU A 539 -0.20 -25.69 -26.75
CA GLU A 539 0.41 -27.02 -26.88
C GLU A 539 -0.57 -28.12 -26.44
N LEU A 540 -1.26 -27.92 -25.30
CA LEU A 540 -2.32 -28.82 -24.83
C LEU A 540 -3.52 -28.89 -25.79
N GLN A 541 -3.91 -27.76 -26.39
CA GLN A 541 -4.98 -27.72 -27.39
C GLN A 541 -4.64 -28.52 -28.65
N ARG A 542 -3.39 -28.45 -29.12
CA ARG A 542 -2.94 -29.18 -30.32
C ARG A 542 -2.93 -30.69 -30.12
N LEU A 543 -2.62 -31.14 -28.91
CA LEU A 543 -2.54 -32.57 -28.58
C LEU A 543 -3.92 -33.24 -28.42
N ASN A 544 -5.02 -32.48 -28.30
CA ASN A 544 -6.39 -33.01 -28.10
C ASN A 544 -6.52 -33.99 -26.91
N ASP A 545 -5.66 -33.87 -25.89
CA ASP A 545 -5.53 -34.84 -24.79
C ASP A 545 -6.65 -34.78 -23.72
N GLY A 546 -7.60 -33.84 -23.81
CA GLY A 546 -8.75 -33.75 -22.90
C GLY A 546 -9.55 -32.44 -23.01
N PRO A 547 -10.72 -32.34 -22.33
CA PRO A 547 -11.47 -31.09 -22.27
C PRO A 547 -10.71 -30.06 -21.42
N ILE A 548 -10.51 -28.87 -21.98
CA ILE A 548 -9.92 -27.73 -21.27
C ILE A 548 -11.05 -26.95 -20.59
N ASP A 549 -10.90 -26.71 -19.30
CA ASP A 549 -11.83 -25.89 -18.53
C ASP A 549 -11.91 -24.45 -19.11
N PRO A 550 -13.11 -23.98 -19.50
CA PRO A 550 -13.32 -22.63 -20.03
C PRO A 550 -12.84 -21.52 -19.09
N ALA A 551 -12.90 -21.73 -17.77
CA ALA A 551 -12.42 -20.73 -16.80
C ALA A 551 -10.91 -20.56 -16.88
N THR A 552 -10.17 -21.67 -16.99
CA THR A 552 -8.70 -21.65 -17.15
C THR A 552 -8.28 -20.92 -18.44
N LYS A 553 -8.97 -21.16 -19.55
CA LYS A 553 -8.70 -20.44 -20.80
C LYS A 553 -8.94 -18.93 -20.65
N THR A 554 -10.05 -18.56 -20.04
CA THR A 554 -10.41 -17.15 -19.81
C THR A 554 -9.40 -16.46 -18.90
N GLN A 555 -8.92 -17.16 -17.87
CA GLN A 555 -7.88 -16.65 -16.97
C GLN A 555 -6.57 -16.38 -17.72
N VAL A 556 -6.06 -17.35 -18.49
CA VAL A 556 -4.82 -17.19 -19.27
C VAL A 556 -4.92 -16.03 -20.27
N ASP A 557 -6.05 -15.92 -20.97
CA ASP A 557 -6.30 -14.84 -21.92
C ASP A 557 -6.36 -13.47 -21.23
N THR A 558 -7.02 -13.39 -20.07
CA THR A 558 -7.11 -12.16 -19.27
C THR A 558 -5.75 -11.71 -18.77
N VAL A 559 -4.94 -12.63 -18.25
CA VAL A 559 -3.59 -12.36 -17.75
C VAL A 559 -2.67 -11.88 -18.87
N LEU A 560 -2.72 -12.52 -20.04
CA LEU A 560 -1.96 -12.08 -21.22
C LEU A 560 -2.39 -10.70 -21.71
N GLN A 561 -3.69 -10.45 -21.80
CA GLN A 561 -4.23 -9.12 -22.13
C GLN A 561 -3.72 -8.08 -21.11
N GLN A 562 -3.87 -8.34 -19.81
CA GLN A 562 -3.41 -7.44 -18.75
C GLN A 562 -1.93 -7.08 -18.87
N ALA A 563 -1.08 -8.05 -19.20
CA ALA A 563 0.34 -7.80 -19.46
C ALA A 563 0.53 -6.89 -20.68
N ILE A 564 -0.15 -7.16 -21.80
CA ILE A 564 -0.01 -6.36 -23.04
C ILE A 564 -0.44 -4.91 -22.83
N TYR A 565 -1.58 -4.66 -22.20
CA TYR A 565 -2.11 -3.30 -22.08
C TYR A 565 -1.35 -2.43 -21.08
N ASN A 566 -0.80 -3.02 -20.03
CA ASN A 566 -0.25 -2.25 -18.92
C ASN A 566 1.29 -2.23 -18.83
N THR A 567 1.98 -3.15 -19.49
CA THR A 567 3.44 -3.19 -19.47
C THR A 567 4.01 -2.05 -20.31
N ASN A 568 4.85 -1.22 -19.68
CA ASN A 568 5.55 -0.10 -20.34
C ASN A 568 7.05 -0.35 -20.44
N GLU A 569 7.58 -1.19 -19.55
CA GLU A 569 8.96 -1.63 -19.58
C GLU A 569 9.12 -2.66 -20.70
N PHE A 570 10.08 -2.49 -21.60
CA PHE A 570 10.35 -3.46 -22.67
C PHE A 570 11.75 -4.08 -22.59
N ASN A 571 12.68 -3.46 -21.83
CA ASN A 571 14.00 -4.02 -21.61
C ASN A 571 14.67 -3.49 -20.32
N GLN A 572 15.65 -4.24 -19.81
CA GLN A 572 16.53 -3.87 -18.70
C GLN A 572 17.99 -4.07 -19.12
N LEU A 573 18.81 -3.03 -18.97
CA LEU A 573 20.24 -3.10 -19.24
C LEU A 573 20.96 -3.49 -17.95
N ARG A 574 21.49 -4.73 -17.94
CA ARG A 574 22.21 -5.31 -16.80
C ARG A 574 23.68 -5.43 -17.14
N GLY A 575 24.55 -4.88 -16.30
CA GLY A 575 26.00 -5.03 -16.47
C GLY A 575 26.89 -4.14 -15.61
N HIS A 576 26.36 -3.06 -15.04
CA HIS A 576 27.09 -2.25 -14.07
C HIS A 576 27.18 -2.97 -12.71
N GLN A 577 28.29 -2.75 -12.00
CA GLN A 577 28.54 -3.36 -10.67
C GLN A 577 28.18 -2.42 -9.51
N GLY A 578 27.66 -1.24 -9.82
CA GLY A 578 27.16 -0.29 -8.83
C GLY A 578 26.16 0.70 -9.45
N GLY A 579 25.65 1.62 -8.63
CA GLY A 579 24.57 2.54 -8.99
C GLY A 579 24.85 3.31 -10.28
N VAL A 580 23.87 3.35 -11.18
CA VAL A 580 23.96 4.07 -12.45
C VAL A 580 23.52 5.51 -12.22
N LEU A 581 24.42 6.45 -12.44
CA LEU A 581 24.22 7.86 -12.09
C LEU A 581 23.71 8.68 -13.26
N THR A 582 23.98 8.25 -14.50
CA THR A 582 23.61 9.02 -15.70
C THR A 582 23.29 8.12 -16.88
N VAL A 583 22.39 8.60 -17.73
CA VAL A 583 22.00 7.96 -18.99
C VAL A 583 21.72 9.02 -20.05
N ASP A 584 22.11 8.75 -21.29
CA ASP A 584 21.74 9.58 -22.44
C ASP A 584 21.43 8.68 -23.65
N ILE A 585 20.59 9.19 -24.55
CA ILE A 585 20.20 8.52 -25.80
C ILE A 585 20.75 9.33 -26.96
N SER A 586 21.40 8.67 -27.91
CA SER A 586 22.03 9.33 -29.04
C SER A 586 21.02 10.12 -29.90
N PRO A 587 21.48 11.19 -30.58
CA PRO A 587 20.69 12.00 -31.51
C PRO A 587 19.85 11.24 -32.54
N ASP A 588 20.37 10.11 -33.01
CA ASP A 588 19.73 9.22 -33.97
C ASP A 588 18.83 8.15 -33.31
N GLY A 589 18.85 8.05 -31.98
CA GLY A 589 18.11 7.09 -31.16
C GLY A 589 18.66 5.67 -31.17
N GLN A 590 19.80 5.42 -31.82
CA GLN A 590 20.35 4.06 -32.00
C GLN A 590 21.17 3.55 -30.82
N PHE A 591 21.77 4.45 -30.06
CA PHE A 591 22.69 4.14 -28.96
C PHE A 591 22.20 4.73 -27.64
N ILE A 592 22.57 4.03 -26.57
CA ILE A 592 22.31 4.45 -25.19
C ILE A 592 23.65 4.38 -24.46
N ALA A 593 24.03 5.44 -23.76
CA ALA A 593 25.23 5.48 -22.95
C ALA A 593 24.84 5.57 -21.47
N THR A 594 25.50 4.80 -20.61
CA THR A 594 25.20 4.73 -19.18
C THR A 594 26.49 4.88 -18.38
N GLY A 595 26.49 5.76 -17.37
CA GLY A 595 27.64 6.01 -16.51
C GLY A 595 27.33 5.63 -15.06
N SER A 596 28.30 4.98 -14.39
CA SER A 596 28.09 4.40 -13.06
C SER A 596 29.18 4.79 -12.06
N ASN A 597 28.87 4.60 -10.78
CA ASN A 597 29.83 4.67 -9.70
C ASN A 597 30.88 3.55 -9.74
N ASP A 598 30.68 2.50 -10.55
CA ASP A 598 31.65 1.44 -10.83
C ASP A 598 32.85 1.89 -11.70
N LYS A 599 32.90 3.18 -12.03
CA LYS A 599 33.96 3.82 -12.84
C LYS A 599 33.99 3.33 -14.28
N THR A 600 32.86 2.87 -14.80
CA THR A 600 32.72 2.51 -16.21
C THR A 600 31.60 3.31 -16.87
N VAL A 601 31.75 3.50 -18.17
CA VAL A 601 30.66 3.89 -19.06
C VAL A 601 30.36 2.73 -19.98
N LYS A 602 29.10 2.36 -20.14
CA LYS A 602 28.69 1.31 -21.07
C LYS A 602 27.89 1.91 -22.21
N ILE A 603 28.18 1.46 -23.42
CA ILE A 603 27.46 1.84 -24.63
C ILE A 603 26.65 0.64 -25.08
N TRP A 604 25.36 0.88 -25.28
CA TRP A 604 24.37 -0.11 -25.64
C TRP A 604 23.73 0.29 -26.97
N ARG A 605 23.28 -0.70 -27.73
CA ARG A 605 22.32 -0.48 -28.81
C ARG A 605 20.91 -0.31 -28.21
N GLN A 606 20.02 0.34 -28.95
CA GLN A 606 18.62 0.52 -28.55
C GLN A 606 17.88 -0.78 -28.16
N ASP A 607 18.27 -1.92 -28.74
CA ASP A 607 17.73 -3.24 -28.40
C ASP A 607 18.30 -3.83 -27.09
N GLY A 608 19.19 -3.12 -26.41
CA GLY A 608 19.82 -3.51 -25.15
C GLY A 608 21.09 -4.34 -25.29
N THR A 609 21.61 -4.51 -26.51
CA THR A 609 22.88 -5.22 -26.72
C THR A 609 24.05 -4.35 -26.26
N LEU A 610 24.91 -4.89 -25.38
CA LEU A 610 26.13 -4.20 -24.95
C LEU A 610 27.15 -4.16 -26.09
N LEU A 611 27.60 -2.97 -26.49
CA LEU A 611 28.61 -2.77 -27.53
C LEU A 611 30.00 -2.60 -26.93
N ASN A 612 30.14 -1.66 -25.98
CA ASN A 612 31.43 -1.29 -25.41
C ASN A 612 31.33 -1.03 -23.91
N THR A 613 32.43 -1.29 -23.19
CA THR A 613 32.63 -0.88 -21.79
C THR A 613 33.90 -0.02 -21.71
N LEU A 614 33.75 1.24 -21.31
CA LEU A 614 34.79 2.27 -21.31
C LEU A 614 35.28 2.49 -19.86
N PRO A 615 36.51 2.05 -19.52
CA PRO A 615 37.04 2.19 -18.17
C PRO A 615 37.45 3.64 -17.88
N HIS A 616 37.24 4.08 -16.64
CA HIS A 616 37.62 5.40 -16.13
C HIS A 616 38.34 5.30 -14.78
N SER A 617 39.11 6.33 -14.42
CA SER A 617 39.82 6.44 -13.13
C SER A 617 38.89 6.70 -11.94
N ALA A 618 37.76 7.35 -12.19
CA ALA A 618 36.81 7.80 -11.19
C ALA A 618 35.36 7.55 -11.61
N THR A 619 34.45 7.70 -10.64
CA THR A 619 32.99 7.63 -10.85
C THR A 619 32.54 8.66 -11.87
N ILE A 620 31.60 8.25 -12.72
CA ILE A 620 31.04 9.10 -13.78
C ILE A 620 29.69 9.63 -13.34
N HIS A 621 29.59 10.95 -13.22
CA HIS A 621 28.37 11.59 -12.77
C HIS A 621 27.46 12.03 -13.91
N ARG A 622 28.03 12.51 -15.03
CA ARG A 622 27.27 12.99 -16.19
C ARG A 622 27.97 12.62 -17.48
N LEU A 623 27.17 12.30 -18.49
CA LEU A 623 27.62 12.09 -19.86
C LEU A 623 26.67 12.79 -20.84
N ALA A 624 27.12 13.01 -22.07
CA ALA A 624 26.28 13.54 -23.14
C ALA A 624 26.79 13.09 -24.52
N PHE A 625 25.89 12.72 -25.42
CA PHE A 625 26.23 12.47 -26.82
C PHE A 625 26.47 13.77 -27.59
N GLY A 626 27.43 13.70 -28.53
CA GLY A 626 27.62 14.73 -29.53
C GLY A 626 26.43 14.77 -30.51
N PRO A 627 26.14 15.93 -31.14
CA PRO A 627 24.99 16.08 -32.03
C PRO A 627 25.05 15.18 -33.29
N ASP A 628 26.22 14.66 -33.63
CA ASP A 628 26.47 13.73 -34.74
C ASP A 628 26.29 12.25 -34.37
N SER A 629 26.00 11.93 -33.10
CA SER A 629 25.93 10.56 -32.55
C SER A 629 27.23 9.77 -32.61
N GLN A 630 28.36 10.39 -32.96
CA GLN A 630 29.66 9.70 -33.10
C GLN A 630 30.54 9.86 -31.87
N TYR A 631 30.38 10.97 -31.16
CA TYR A 631 31.15 11.29 -29.97
C TYR A 631 30.31 11.23 -28.70
N LEU A 632 30.99 10.97 -27.59
CA LEU A 632 30.45 10.95 -26.24
C LEU A 632 31.41 11.70 -25.32
N VAL A 633 30.89 12.63 -24.53
CA VAL A 633 31.67 13.32 -23.49
C VAL A 633 31.26 12.80 -22.12
N THR A 634 32.23 12.58 -21.23
CA THR A 634 31.99 12.10 -19.87
C THR A 634 32.68 13.02 -18.87
N GLY A 635 32.01 13.29 -17.74
CA GLY A 635 32.54 14.05 -16.61
C GLY A 635 32.79 13.15 -15.40
N GLY A 636 34.04 13.14 -14.90
CA GLY A 636 34.48 12.35 -13.75
C GLY A 636 34.46 13.12 -12.43
N LEU A 637 34.29 12.40 -11.32
CA LEU A 637 34.43 12.97 -9.97
C LEU A 637 35.88 13.38 -9.63
N ASP A 638 36.87 12.93 -10.40
CA ASP A 638 38.26 13.37 -10.31
C ASP A 638 38.54 14.71 -11.01
N GLY A 639 37.53 15.34 -11.61
CA GLY A 639 37.69 16.62 -12.32
C GLY A 639 38.04 16.48 -13.80
N THR A 640 38.18 15.24 -14.30
CA THR A 640 38.48 14.97 -15.71
C THR A 640 37.26 15.05 -16.61
N ILE A 641 37.50 15.42 -17.86
CA ILE A 641 36.53 15.38 -18.95
C ILE A 641 37.13 14.51 -20.05
N ASN A 642 36.47 13.42 -20.41
CA ASN A 642 36.95 12.54 -21.47
C ASN A 642 36.03 12.61 -22.69
N LEU A 643 36.66 12.73 -23.86
CA LEU A 643 36.00 12.67 -25.16
C LEU A 643 36.26 11.29 -25.76
N TRP A 644 35.20 10.54 -25.98
CA TRP A 644 35.19 9.21 -26.55
C TRP A 644 34.49 9.22 -27.89
N ARG A 645 34.85 8.28 -28.76
CA ARG A 645 34.00 7.89 -29.88
C ARG A 645 33.14 6.70 -29.46
N VAL A 646 31.97 6.56 -30.08
CA VAL A 646 31.00 5.49 -29.76
C VAL A 646 31.56 4.07 -30.00
N ASP A 647 32.57 3.92 -30.87
CA ASP A 647 33.32 2.67 -31.07
C ASP A 647 34.22 2.28 -29.87
N GLY A 648 34.31 3.15 -28.86
CA GLY A 648 35.07 2.94 -27.62
C GLY A 648 36.48 3.49 -27.64
N THR A 649 36.90 4.16 -28.72
CA THR A 649 38.20 4.82 -28.79
C THR A 649 38.21 6.10 -27.94
N LEU A 650 39.19 6.23 -27.04
CA LEU A 650 39.44 7.46 -26.29
C LEU A 650 40.11 8.47 -27.22
N VAL A 651 39.43 9.59 -27.50
CA VAL A 651 39.96 10.65 -28.36
C VAL A 651 40.84 11.59 -27.55
N LYS A 652 40.37 12.01 -26.37
CA LYS A 652 41.07 13.00 -25.55
C LYS A 652 40.65 12.93 -24.08
N THR A 653 41.60 13.18 -23.18
CA THR A 653 41.35 13.47 -21.76
C THR A 653 41.77 14.91 -21.46
N ILE A 654 40.86 15.69 -20.88
CA ILE A 654 41.05 17.09 -20.48
C ILE A 654 41.04 17.15 -18.95
N GLN A 655 42.12 17.66 -18.36
CA GLN A 655 42.16 18.00 -16.94
C GLN A 655 41.43 19.33 -16.72
N GLY A 656 40.12 19.24 -16.52
CA GLY A 656 39.22 20.38 -16.60
C GLY A 656 39.20 21.25 -15.34
N HIS A 657 38.95 20.61 -14.20
CA HIS A 657 38.65 21.29 -12.93
C HIS A 657 39.37 20.64 -11.74
N PRO A 658 39.69 21.40 -10.68
CA PRO A 658 40.30 20.86 -9.46
C PRO A 658 39.30 20.15 -8.52
N ALA A 659 38.03 20.08 -8.92
CA ALA A 659 36.92 19.53 -8.13
C ALA A 659 36.01 18.72 -9.07
N PRO A 660 35.13 17.86 -8.53
CA PRO A 660 34.25 17.00 -9.33
C PRO A 660 33.51 17.74 -10.44
N VAL A 661 33.42 17.12 -11.62
CA VAL A 661 32.59 17.60 -12.74
C VAL A 661 31.20 16.98 -12.59
N TRP A 662 30.21 17.82 -12.28
CA TRP A 662 28.83 17.38 -12.05
C TRP A 662 27.98 17.41 -13.32
N GLY A 663 28.31 18.30 -14.27
CA GLY A 663 27.56 18.48 -15.51
C GLY A 663 28.47 18.63 -16.73
N VAL A 664 28.07 18.05 -17.86
CA VAL A 664 28.73 18.18 -19.17
C VAL A 664 27.68 18.36 -20.26
N ALA A 665 27.98 19.14 -21.30
CA ALA A 665 27.10 19.31 -22.45
C ALA A 665 27.89 19.63 -23.73
N PHE A 666 27.40 19.11 -24.85
CA PHE A 666 27.82 19.56 -26.19
C PHE A 666 27.01 20.78 -26.63
N SER A 667 27.65 21.69 -27.34
CA SER A 667 26.93 22.70 -28.12
C SER A 667 26.18 22.03 -29.28
N PRO A 668 24.94 22.44 -29.62
CA PRO A 668 24.16 21.83 -30.72
C PRO A 668 24.84 21.84 -32.10
N ASN A 669 25.72 22.81 -32.37
CA ASN A 669 26.55 22.87 -33.58
C ASN A 669 27.80 21.95 -33.52
N GLY A 670 28.04 21.27 -32.40
CA GLY A 670 29.12 20.30 -32.22
C GLY A 670 30.53 20.87 -32.05
N GLN A 671 30.71 22.20 -31.92
CA GLN A 671 32.04 22.81 -31.90
C GLN A 671 32.63 23.01 -30.49
N LEU A 672 31.77 23.08 -29.48
CA LEU A 672 32.14 23.43 -28.10
C LEU A 672 31.62 22.40 -27.11
N LEU A 673 32.31 22.32 -25.97
CA LEU A 673 31.94 21.55 -24.79
C LEU A 673 31.82 22.48 -23.59
N ALA A 674 30.80 22.28 -22.77
CA ALA A 674 30.69 22.95 -21.48
C ALA A 674 30.83 21.93 -20.34
N SER A 675 31.50 22.34 -19.26
CA SER A 675 31.61 21.54 -18.04
C SER A 675 31.34 22.38 -16.79
N ALA A 676 30.43 21.87 -15.95
CA ALA A 676 30.03 22.43 -14.66
C ALA A 676 30.68 21.64 -13.50
N SER A 677 31.22 22.34 -12.52
CA SER A 677 32.04 21.73 -11.46
C SER A 677 31.67 22.19 -10.05
N GLY A 678 32.00 21.33 -9.08
CA GLY A 678 32.01 21.66 -7.65
C GLY A 678 32.93 22.84 -7.30
N SER A 679 33.85 23.24 -8.20
CA SER A 679 34.69 24.43 -8.06
C SER A 679 33.93 25.77 -8.16
N ARG A 680 32.59 25.72 -8.40
CA ARG A 680 31.65 26.85 -8.54
C ARG A 680 31.74 27.58 -9.89
N ASN A 681 32.52 27.05 -10.83
CA ASN A 681 32.74 27.65 -12.14
C ASN A 681 32.24 26.71 -13.24
N ILE A 682 31.97 27.31 -14.40
CA ILE A 682 31.69 26.59 -15.65
C ILE A 682 32.84 26.91 -16.60
N LYS A 683 33.31 25.90 -17.34
CA LYS A 683 34.32 26.09 -18.38
C LYS A 683 33.78 25.66 -19.72
N ILE A 684 34.10 26.43 -20.75
CA ILE A 684 33.79 26.12 -22.15
C ILE A 684 35.09 25.79 -22.86
N TRP A 685 35.07 24.73 -23.64
CA TRP A 685 36.24 24.15 -24.31
C TRP A 685 35.93 23.98 -25.79
N HIS A 686 36.97 24.08 -26.61
CA HIS A 686 36.93 23.52 -27.96
C HIS A 686 37.13 21.99 -27.89
N LEU A 687 36.72 21.29 -28.94
CA LEU A 687 36.88 19.83 -29.02
C LEU A 687 38.35 19.36 -29.00
N ASP A 688 39.30 20.22 -29.36
CA ASP A 688 40.74 19.94 -29.27
C ASP A 688 41.28 19.93 -27.81
N GLY A 689 40.45 20.38 -26.85
CA GLY A 689 40.76 20.49 -25.43
C GLY A 689 41.29 21.86 -25.00
N SER A 690 41.38 22.83 -25.91
CA SER A 690 41.73 24.20 -25.55
C SER A 690 40.58 24.90 -24.81
N LEU A 691 40.92 25.70 -23.80
CA LEU A 691 39.96 26.44 -23.00
C LEU A 691 39.49 27.69 -23.76
N TYR A 692 38.19 27.79 -24.01
CA TYR A 692 37.57 28.93 -24.67
C TYR A 692 37.20 30.04 -23.68
N ALA A 693 36.46 29.69 -22.62
CA ALA A 693 35.99 30.66 -21.62
C ALA A 693 35.81 30.01 -20.23
N THR A 694 35.91 30.83 -19.18
CA THR A 694 35.58 30.44 -17.80
C THR A 694 34.51 31.37 -17.23
N LEU A 695 33.33 30.83 -16.94
CA LEU A 695 32.24 31.57 -16.33
C LEU A 695 32.31 31.42 -14.81
N LYS A 696 32.38 32.55 -14.11
CA LYS A 696 32.40 32.61 -12.64
C LYS A 696 31.18 33.39 -12.18
N GLY A 697 30.47 32.87 -11.19
CA GLY A 697 29.39 33.63 -10.55
C GLY A 697 28.50 32.84 -9.60
N HIS A 698 28.39 31.51 -9.75
CA HIS A 698 27.65 30.69 -8.79
C HIS A 698 28.32 30.72 -7.41
N GLU A 699 27.51 30.71 -6.35
CA GLU A 699 28.00 30.79 -4.96
C GLU A 699 28.38 29.40 -4.42
N LYS A 700 27.74 28.36 -4.96
CA LYS A 700 27.94 26.95 -4.62
C LYS A 700 28.21 26.10 -5.86
N ALA A 701 28.34 24.80 -5.68
CA ALA A 701 28.59 23.84 -6.75
C ALA A 701 27.56 23.97 -7.88
N VAL A 702 28.05 23.96 -9.13
CA VAL A 702 27.22 23.95 -10.34
C VAL A 702 27.01 22.51 -10.75
N TRP A 703 25.75 22.10 -10.89
CA TRP A 703 25.37 20.70 -11.13
C TRP A 703 25.01 20.44 -12.59
N GLY A 704 24.26 21.35 -13.22
CA GLY A 704 23.80 21.18 -14.59
C GLY A 704 24.22 22.34 -15.48
N VAL A 705 24.43 22.04 -16.77
CA VAL A 705 24.72 23.02 -17.82
C VAL A 705 24.10 22.59 -19.14
N ALA A 706 23.51 23.53 -19.89
CA ALA A 706 22.94 23.28 -21.20
C ALA A 706 23.15 24.47 -22.13
N PHE A 707 23.43 24.21 -23.41
CA PHE A 707 23.49 25.23 -24.46
C PHE A 707 22.09 25.54 -25.00
N SER A 708 21.90 26.75 -25.54
CA SER A 708 20.73 27.07 -26.36
C SER A 708 20.80 26.40 -27.73
N ALA A 709 19.65 26.23 -28.40
CA ALA A 709 19.57 25.56 -29.70
C ALA A 709 20.43 26.24 -30.79
N ASP A 710 20.70 27.54 -30.65
CA ASP A 710 21.54 28.33 -31.55
C ASP A 710 23.02 28.39 -31.13
N SER A 711 23.44 27.65 -30.10
CA SER A 711 24.80 27.63 -29.55
C SER A 711 25.35 29.00 -29.09
N ARG A 712 24.52 30.04 -28.91
CA ARG A 712 24.98 31.39 -28.50
C ARG A 712 24.84 31.68 -27.02
N TYR A 713 23.98 30.93 -26.34
CA TYR A 713 23.70 31.09 -24.92
C TYR A 713 23.94 29.80 -24.16
N LEU A 714 24.17 29.95 -22.87
CA LEU A 714 24.37 28.86 -21.93
C LEU A 714 23.49 29.07 -20.72
N VAL A 715 22.89 28.01 -20.21
CA VAL A 715 22.12 28.00 -18.96
C VAL A 715 22.80 27.06 -17.97
N SER A 716 22.94 27.50 -16.74
CA SER A 716 23.54 26.71 -15.67
C SER A 716 22.69 26.71 -14.42
N VAL A 717 22.77 25.61 -13.67
CA VAL A 717 22.00 25.39 -12.45
C VAL A 717 22.88 24.86 -11.33
N GLY A 718 22.55 25.18 -10.08
CA GLY A 718 23.39 24.79 -8.95
C GLY A 718 22.71 24.67 -7.59
N VAL A 719 23.51 24.26 -6.61
CA VAL A 719 23.11 24.09 -5.19
C VAL A 719 22.79 25.43 -4.53
N ASP A 720 23.19 26.54 -5.14
CA ASP A 720 22.80 27.89 -4.72
C ASP A 720 21.33 28.21 -5.00
N ARG A 721 20.56 27.26 -5.56
CA ARG A 721 19.12 27.36 -5.88
C ARG A 721 18.84 28.27 -7.07
N THR A 722 19.86 28.60 -7.85
CA THR A 722 19.75 29.56 -8.96
C THR A 722 19.80 28.89 -10.33
N VAL A 723 19.08 29.48 -11.27
CA VAL A 723 19.23 29.23 -12.71
C VAL A 723 19.85 30.49 -13.33
N ARG A 724 21.01 30.35 -14.00
CA ARG A 724 21.74 31.48 -14.57
C ARG A 724 21.87 31.35 -16.07
N PHE A 725 21.70 32.48 -16.75
CA PHE A 725 21.72 32.60 -18.21
C PHE A 725 22.94 33.40 -18.62
N TRP A 726 23.72 32.89 -19.57
CA TRP A 726 24.99 33.45 -19.99
C TRP A 726 25.08 33.53 -21.51
N THR A 727 25.93 34.42 -22.02
CA THR A 727 26.48 34.26 -23.37
C THR A 727 27.63 33.25 -23.31
N VAL A 728 27.90 32.56 -24.42
CA VAL A 728 29.04 31.61 -24.51
C VAL A 728 30.38 32.31 -24.25
N ASP A 729 30.51 33.61 -24.53
CA ASP A 729 31.71 34.41 -24.23
C ASP A 729 31.96 34.68 -22.74
N GLY A 730 31.03 34.33 -21.85
CA GLY A 730 31.21 34.50 -20.40
C GLY A 730 30.35 35.57 -19.73
N LYS A 731 29.52 36.32 -20.47
CA LYS A 731 28.71 37.41 -19.91
C LYS A 731 27.45 36.87 -19.23
N LEU A 732 27.26 37.15 -17.95
CA LEU A 732 26.02 36.86 -17.22
C LEU A 732 24.90 37.79 -17.70
N LEU A 733 23.81 37.21 -18.19
CA LEU A 733 22.62 37.93 -18.66
C LEU A 733 21.56 38.07 -17.57
N LYS A 734 21.27 36.97 -16.86
CA LYS A 734 20.21 36.93 -15.85
C LYS A 734 20.45 35.83 -14.83
N THR A 735 20.03 36.07 -13.60
CA THR A 735 19.97 35.08 -12.51
C THR A 735 18.53 34.98 -12.04
N GLN A 736 18.01 33.76 -11.98
CA GLN A 736 16.67 33.46 -11.49
C GLN A 736 16.72 32.64 -10.20
N THR A 737 15.83 32.96 -9.27
CA THR A 737 15.79 32.40 -7.91
C THR A 737 14.40 31.83 -7.55
N ASP A 738 13.60 31.45 -8.55
CA ASP A 738 12.23 30.94 -8.32
C ASP A 738 12.20 29.56 -7.63
N HIS A 739 13.30 28.79 -7.70
CA HIS A 739 13.39 27.49 -7.03
C HIS A 739 13.66 27.65 -5.53
N GLN A 740 12.97 26.85 -4.72
CA GLN A 740 13.08 26.92 -3.24
C GLN A 740 14.19 26.02 -2.68
N ASN A 741 14.73 25.12 -3.50
CA ASN A 741 15.76 24.16 -3.13
C ASN A 741 16.81 24.04 -4.25
N ALA A 742 17.87 23.25 -4.02
CA ALA A 742 18.93 23.01 -4.99
C ALA A 742 18.35 22.55 -6.34
N VAL A 743 18.93 23.07 -7.43
CA VAL A 743 18.56 22.70 -8.79
C VAL A 743 19.61 21.73 -9.30
N TRP A 744 19.19 20.50 -9.57
CA TRP A 744 20.09 19.37 -9.81
C TRP A 744 20.41 19.17 -11.28
N ASP A 745 19.46 19.47 -12.16
CA ASP A 745 19.61 19.21 -13.59
C ASP A 745 18.90 20.25 -14.47
N ILE A 746 19.35 20.36 -15.72
CA ILE A 746 18.85 21.28 -16.75
C ILE A 746 18.94 20.61 -18.13
N ALA A 747 17.86 20.70 -18.91
CA ALA A 747 17.79 20.17 -20.27
C ALA A 747 17.25 21.19 -21.27
N LEU A 748 17.69 21.09 -22.53
CA LEU A 748 17.18 21.87 -23.66
C LEU A 748 16.09 21.09 -24.42
N CYS A 749 14.94 21.70 -24.60
CA CYS A 749 13.95 21.30 -25.60
C CYS A 749 14.31 21.93 -26.96
N GLN A 750 15.01 21.18 -27.80
CA GLN A 750 15.66 21.71 -29.00
C GLN A 750 14.71 22.40 -29.98
N ALA A 751 13.55 21.80 -30.29
CA ALA A 751 12.59 22.38 -31.24
C ALA A 751 11.93 23.68 -30.76
N SER A 752 11.66 23.79 -29.46
CA SER A 752 11.02 24.97 -28.87
C SER A 752 12.01 26.00 -28.30
N ASN A 753 13.30 25.65 -28.26
CA ASN A 753 14.37 26.43 -27.63
C ASN A 753 14.04 26.86 -26.19
N LEU A 754 13.37 25.97 -25.45
CA LEU A 754 13.03 26.13 -24.04
C LEU A 754 13.97 25.31 -23.17
N PHE A 755 14.25 25.79 -21.97
CA PHE A 755 15.02 25.06 -20.97
C PHE A 755 14.11 24.52 -19.88
N VAL A 756 14.41 23.34 -19.36
CA VAL A 756 13.68 22.74 -18.25
C VAL A 756 14.66 22.44 -17.13
N SER A 757 14.45 23.02 -15.95
CA SER A 757 15.24 22.75 -14.75
C SER A 757 14.49 21.83 -13.80
N ALA A 758 15.18 20.89 -13.17
CA ALA A 758 14.63 20.02 -12.12
C ALA A 758 15.25 20.35 -10.75
N SER A 759 14.42 20.40 -9.71
CA SER A 759 14.84 20.81 -8.38
C SER A 759 14.32 19.89 -7.26
N GLY A 760 15.08 19.89 -6.17
CA GLY A 760 14.69 19.28 -4.90
C GLY A 760 13.48 19.94 -4.23
N ASP A 761 12.95 21.03 -4.78
CA ASP A 761 11.70 21.66 -4.32
C ASP A 761 10.43 20.96 -4.85
N ARG A 762 10.61 19.81 -5.52
CA ARG A 762 9.55 18.97 -6.12
C ARG A 762 8.96 19.59 -7.38
N THR A 763 9.63 20.56 -7.98
CA THR A 763 9.18 21.18 -9.23
C THR A 763 10.21 21.07 -10.35
N ALA A 764 9.71 21.02 -11.58
CA ALA A 764 10.49 21.32 -12.76
C ALA A 764 9.96 22.60 -13.40
N LYS A 765 10.84 23.55 -13.72
CA LYS A 765 10.45 24.85 -14.27
C LYS A 765 10.91 24.98 -15.72
N ILE A 766 10.05 25.53 -16.57
CA ILE A 766 10.29 25.73 -17.99
C ILE A 766 10.60 27.20 -18.24
N TRP A 767 11.72 27.47 -18.90
CA TRP A 767 12.28 28.80 -19.10
C TRP A 767 12.50 29.11 -20.58
N ARG A 768 12.40 30.38 -20.94
CA ARG A 768 12.97 30.90 -22.19
C ARG A 768 14.42 31.33 -21.99
N VAL A 769 15.13 31.53 -23.10
CA VAL A 769 16.52 32.00 -23.14
C VAL A 769 16.71 33.35 -22.43
N ASP A 770 15.69 34.22 -22.41
CA ASP A 770 15.70 35.51 -21.69
C ASP A 770 15.48 35.39 -20.17
N GLY A 771 15.37 34.14 -19.69
CA GLY A 771 15.09 33.78 -18.30
C GLY A 771 13.65 34.01 -17.86
N THR A 772 12.69 34.22 -18.77
CA THR A 772 11.26 34.26 -18.39
C THR A 772 10.76 32.86 -18.05
N LEU A 773 10.06 32.73 -16.91
CA LEU A 773 9.40 31.50 -16.51
C LEU A 773 8.13 31.32 -17.36
N VAL A 774 8.06 30.23 -18.12
CA VAL A 774 6.91 29.87 -18.95
C VAL A 774 5.91 29.05 -18.15
N ARG A 775 6.39 28.07 -17.39
CA ARG A 775 5.53 27.10 -16.69
C ARG A 775 6.26 26.40 -15.55
N THR A 776 5.50 25.91 -14.58
CA THR A 776 6.00 25.04 -13.49
C THR A 776 5.27 23.70 -13.55
N LEU A 777 6.02 22.62 -13.60
CA LEU A 777 5.58 21.23 -13.47
C LEU A 777 5.73 20.86 -12.00
N VAL A 778 4.65 20.41 -11.36
CA VAL A 778 4.64 20.12 -9.91
C VAL A 778 4.58 18.61 -9.71
N GLY A 779 5.55 18.08 -8.96
CA GLY A 779 5.60 16.70 -8.54
C GLY A 779 5.35 16.53 -7.03
N THR A 780 5.13 15.28 -6.63
CA THR A 780 4.93 14.90 -5.22
C THR A 780 6.24 14.82 -4.42
N HIS A 781 7.37 14.59 -5.09
CA HIS A 781 8.69 14.33 -4.49
C HIS A 781 9.79 15.12 -5.21
N PRO A 782 10.97 15.29 -4.58
CA PRO A 782 12.15 15.92 -5.18
C PRO A 782 12.49 15.35 -6.57
N MET A 783 12.66 16.25 -7.56
CA MET A 783 13.08 15.89 -8.91
C MET A 783 14.60 16.04 -9.04
N LEU A 784 15.27 15.03 -9.57
CA LEU A 784 16.73 14.99 -9.71
C LEU A 784 17.16 15.12 -11.17
N GLY A 785 16.56 14.35 -12.07
CA GLY A 785 16.91 14.34 -13.50
C GLY A 785 15.79 14.90 -14.38
N VAL A 786 16.18 15.49 -15.51
CA VAL A 786 15.24 15.98 -16.53
C VAL A 786 15.77 15.77 -17.94
N ALA A 787 14.89 15.36 -18.85
CA ALA A 787 15.17 15.29 -20.27
C ALA A 787 14.01 15.82 -21.10
N CYS A 788 14.33 16.33 -22.28
CA CYS A 788 13.33 16.75 -23.26
C CYS A 788 13.54 16.00 -24.57
N SER A 789 12.45 15.59 -25.21
CA SER A 789 12.51 15.02 -26.55
C SER A 789 12.93 16.09 -27.55
N ARG A 790 13.64 15.69 -28.61
CA ARG A 790 14.15 16.65 -29.61
C ARG A 790 13.04 17.36 -30.38
N ASN A 791 11.91 16.68 -30.61
CA ASN A 791 10.72 17.30 -31.17
C ASN A 791 10.05 18.34 -30.24
N GLY A 792 10.50 18.47 -28.98
CA GLY A 792 10.00 19.44 -28.00
C GLY A 792 8.59 19.16 -27.49
N GLU A 793 8.02 17.98 -27.80
CA GLU A 793 6.67 17.62 -27.37
C GLU A 793 6.63 17.05 -25.96
N TYR A 794 7.68 16.34 -25.52
CA TYR A 794 7.69 15.56 -24.30
C TYR A 794 8.84 15.95 -23.38
N ILE A 795 8.56 15.94 -22.08
CA ILE A 795 9.51 16.17 -21.00
C ILE A 795 9.44 14.96 -20.07
N ALA A 796 10.58 14.42 -19.68
CA ALA A 796 10.68 13.38 -18.66
C ALA A 796 11.36 13.96 -17.42
N THR A 797 10.85 13.62 -16.25
CA THR A 797 11.46 13.98 -14.96
C THR A 797 11.61 12.72 -14.11
N SER A 798 12.69 12.60 -13.37
CA SER A 798 12.96 11.51 -12.42
C SER A 798 13.31 12.05 -11.04
N GLY A 799 13.24 11.21 -10.01
CA GLY A 799 13.53 11.67 -8.64
C GLY A 799 13.55 10.58 -7.58
N THR A 800 13.36 11.03 -6.33
CA THR A 800 13.42 10.17 -5.13
C THR A 800 12.14 9.38 -4.86
N ASP A 801 11.10 9.57 -5.69
CA ASP A 801 9.92 8.72 -5.68
C ASP A 801 10.15 7.40 -6.44
N ASN A 802 11.29 7.27 -7.11
CA ASN A 802 11.64 6.14 -7.96
C ASN A 802 10.72 5.99 -9.17
N TRP A 803 9.98 7.03 -9.57
CA TRP A 803 9.15 7.05 -10.78
C TRP A 803 9.76 7.94 -11.85
N VAL A 804 9.53 7.56 -13.11
CA VAL A 804 9.76 8.48 -14.23
C VAL A 804 8.44 9.11 -14.62
N LYS A 805 8.34 10.43 -14.56
CA LYS A 805 7.13 11.15 -14.94
C LYS A 805 7.29 11.73 -16.33
N ILE A 806 6.31 11.49 -17.19
CA ILE A 806 6.28 12.02 -18.56
C ILE A 806 5.23 13.12 -18.64
N TRP A 807 5.63 14.25 -19.21
CA TRP A 807 4.83 15.46 -19.37
C TRP A 807 4.85 15.87 -20.83
N LYS A 808 3.82 16.60 -21.26
CA LYS A 808 3.90 17.42 -22.48
C LYS A 808 4.57 18.75 -22.18
N SER A 809 5.11 19.40 -23.20
CA SER A 809 5.68 20.75 -23.08
C SER A 809 4.66 21.83 -22.70
N ASP A 810 3.35 21.58 -22.88
CA ASP A 810 2.26 22.43 -22.38
C ASP A 810 2.00 22.26 -20.86
N GLY A 811 2.70 21.34 -20.20
CA GLY A 811 2.57 21.01 -18.77
C GLY A 811 1.54 19.92 -18.46
N THR A 812 0.89 19.35 -19.47
CA THR A 812 -0.03 18.23 -19.27
C THR A 812 0.75 17.01 -18.79
N PHE A 813 0.39 16.51 -17.61
CA PHE A 813 0.90 15.24 -17.12
C PHE A 813 0.39 14.09 -17.99
N ILE A 814 1.29 13.30 -18.55
CA ILE A 814 0.92 12.15 -19.40
C ILE A 814 0.82 10.91 -18.53
N ARG A 815 1.85 10.55 -17.77
CA ARG A 815 1.83 9.37 -16.89
C ARG A 815 3.08 9.25 -16.05
N ASN A 816 3.01 8.42 -15.02
CA ASN A 816 4.19 7.87 -14.36
C ASN A 816 4.55 6.51 -15.01
N LEU A 817 5.84 6.27 -15.21
CA LEU A 817 6.44 5.00 -15.61
C LEU A 817 7.03 4.36 -14.36
N LYS A 818 6.77 3.05 -14.22
CA LYS A 818 6.81 2.31 -12.96
C LYS A 818 8.14 2.36 -12.21
N GLN A 819 8.00 1.98 -10.94
CA GLN A 819 8.97 2.13 -9.87
C GLN A 819 10.30 1.38 -10.11
N HIS A 820 11.41 2.08 -9.90
CA HIS A 820 12.72 1.47 -9.62
C HIS A 820 12.84 1.08 -8.14
N ASN A 821 13.70 0.13 -7.81
CA ASN A 821 13.88 -0.31 -6.41
C ASN A 821 14.71 0.68 -5.57
N ALA A 822 15.25 1.72 -6.22
CA ALA A 822 16.01 2.79 -5.60
C ALA A 822 15.82 4.11 -6.37
N VAL A 823 16.49 5.16 -5.89
CA VAL A 823 16.40 6.52 -6.44
C VAL A 823 16.85 6.53 -7.91
N ILE A 824 16.04 7.16 -8.76
CA ILE A 824 16.40 7.39 -10.16
C ILE A 824 17.20 8.68 -10.23
N ARG A 825 18.46 8.55 -10.65
CA ARG A 825 19.43 9.66 -10.72
C ARG A 825 19.24 10.49 -11.98
N ASP A 826 18.91 9.84 -13.09
CA ASP A 826 18.88 10.48 -14.40
C ASP A 826 17.85 9.83 -15.34
N VAL A 827 17.42 10.58 -16.34
CA VAL A 827 16.46 10.13 -17.35
C VAL A 827 16.81 10.72 -18.71
N ALA A 828 16.64 9.93 -19.77
CA ALA A 828 16.83 10.35 -21.15
C ALA A 828 15.60 10.02 -22.00
N LEU A 829 15.33 10.84 -23.02
CA LEU A 829 14.27 10.61 -24.00
C LEU A 829 14.86 10.41 -25.39
N SER A 830 14.27 9.50 -26.16
CA SER A 830 14.59 9.37 -27.57
C SER A 830 14.20 10.63 -28.36
N PRO A 831 14.77 10.84 -29.55
CA PRO A 831 14.48 12.03 -30.37
C PRO A 831 12.99 12.29 -30.61
N ASN A 832 12.20 11.23 -30.80
CA ASN A 832 10.75 11.26 -30.98
C ASN A 832 9.93 11.29 -29.66
N GLY A 833 10.58 11.14 -28.50
CA GLY A 833 9.96 11.10 -27.17
C GLY A 833 9.16 9.84 -26.86
N TRP A 834 9.31 8.78 -27.65
CA TRP A 834 8.54 7.55 -27.49
C TRP A 834 9.21 6.50 -26.61
N MET A 835 10.53 6.57 -26.49
CA MET A 835 11.34 5.74 -25.63
C MET A 835 11.95 6.61 -24.55
N ALA A 836 11.91 6.13 -23.31
CA ALA A 836 12.64 6.71 -22.20
C ALA A 836 13.65 5.71 -21.65
N ALA A 837 14.78 6.19 -21.15
CA ALA A 837 15.73 5.39 -20.39
C ALA A 837 15.93 6.04 -19.02
N SER A 838 15.95 5.25 -17.94
CA SER A 838 16.17 5.74 -16.58
C SER A 838 17.31 5.02 -15.89
N ALA A 839 18.20 5.79 -15.27
CA ALA A 839 19.35 5.30 -14.52
C ALA A 839 19.10 5.40 -13.01
N SER A 840 19.34 4.31 -12.29
CA SER A 840 19.02 4.20 -10.88
C SER A 840 20.17 3.66 -10.03
N ASP A 841 20.11 3.98 -8.74
CA ASP A 841 21.01 3.44 -7.72
C ASP A 841 20.87 1.91 -7.56
N ASP A 842 19.79 1.30 -8.07
CA ASP A 842 19.55 -0.16 -8.07
C ASP A 842 20.42 -0.95 -9.06
N THR A 843 21.43 -0.31 -9.65
CA THR A 843 22.37 -0.83 -10.68
C THR A 843 21.75 -1.07 -12.06
N LEU A 844 20.45 -0.82 -12.23
CA LEU A 844 19.73 -1.08 -13.48
C LEU A 844 19.52 0.22 -14.28
N VAL A 845 19.54 0.04 -15.60
CA VAL A 845 18.89 1.00 -16.51
C VAL A 845 17.68 0.35 -17.11
N LYS A 846 16.51 0.96 -16.91
CA LYS A 846 15.25 0.47 -17.48
C LYS A 846 14.92 1.24 -18.75
N LEU A 847 14.46 0.50 -19.76
CA LEU A 847 13.99 1.07 -21.02
C LEU A 847 12.47 0.97 -21.10
N TRP A 848 11.85 2.11 -21.36
CA TRP A 848 10.42 2.29 -21.36
C TRP A 848 9.95 2.66 -22.76
N GLN A 849 8.83 2.10 -23.18
CA GLN A 849 8.16 2.46 -24.41
C GLN A 849 6.65 2.56 -24.17
N ARG A 850 6.01 3.54 -24.81
CA ARG A 850 4.55 3.66 -24.76
C ARG A 850 3.95 2.60 -25.69
N ASN A 851 2.99 1.80 -25.18
CA ASN A 851 2.23 0.91 -26.06
C ASN A 851 1.34 1.77 -26.98
N GLN A 852 1.76 1.95 -28.23
CA GLN A 852 1.27 3.03 -29.10
C GLN A 852 -0.09 2.77 -29.74
N TYR A 853 -0.65 1.56 -29.63
CA TYR A 853 -1.58 1.10 -30.68
C TYR A 853 -2.99 0.74 -30.23
N LEU A 854 -3.22 0.54 -28.93
CA LEU A 854 -4.49 -0.02 -28.44
C LEU A 854 -5.34 0.98 -27.65
N LEU A 855 -4.69 1.89 -26.92
CA LEU A 855 -5.38 2.86 -26.06
C LEU A 855 -4.67 4.21 -26.06
N THR A 856 -5.43 5.29 -25.96
CA THR A 856 -4.95 6.66 -25.85
C THR A 856 -5.49 7.27 -24.55
N PRO A 857 -4.64 7.54 -23.54
CA PRO A 857 -5.08 8.20 -22.32
C PRO A 857 -5.28 9.70 -22.59
N MET A 858 -6.39 10.23 -22.10
CA MET A 858 -6.81 11.63 -22.16
C MET A 858 -6.77 12.20 -20.74
N ASN A 859 -5.58 12.59 -20.30
CA ASN A 859 -5.35 13.02 -18.92
C ASN A 859 -5.52 14.52 -18.75
N GLY A 860 -6.00 14.92 -17.58
CA GLY A 860 -6.11 16.33 -17.23
C GLY A 860 -7.10 16.65 -16.11
N HIS A 861 -7.97 15.73 -15.73
CA HIS A 861 -8.81 15.83 -14.52
C HIS A 861 -7.99 15.47 -13.27
N GLN A 862 -8.47 15.90 -12.10
CA GLN A 862 -7.82 15.66 -10.80
C GLN A 862 -8.67 14.79 -9.85
N ASP A 863 -9.86 14.39 -10.28
CA ASP A 863 -10.81 13.60 -9.50
C ASP A 863 -11.61 12.68 -10.45
N ILE A 864 -12.50 11.85 -9.89
CA ILE A 864 -13.34 10.86 -10.57
C ILE A 864 -14.01 11.45 -11.81
N ILE A 865 -13.95 10.71 -12.92
CA ILE A 865 -14.71 11.00 -14.13
C ILE A 865 -16.12 10.41 -14.01
N TRP A 866 -17.08 11.20 -13.52
CA TRP A 866 -18.45 10.72 -13.27
C TRP A 866 -19.21 10.37 -14.55
N GLU A 867 -19.04 11.17 -15.60
CA GLU A 867 -19.72 10.91 -16.86
C GLU A 867 -18.92 11.46 -18.05
N LEU A 868 -19.05 10.77 -19.17
CA LEU A 868 -18.56 11.22 -20.46
C LEU A 868 -19.64 11.03 -21.52
N ALA A 869 -19.61 11.87 -22.54
CA ALA A 869 -20.49 11.77 -23.70
C ALA A 869 -19.70 11.97 -24.99
N THR A 870 -20.09 11.27 -26.04
CA THR A 870 -19.59 11.48 -27.40
C THR A 870 -20.61 12.29 -28.18
N SER A 871 -20.15 13.27 -28.96
CA SER A 871 -21.06 14.06 -29.80
C SER A 871 -21.61 13.20 -30.94
N PRO A 872 -22.91 13.31 -31.30
CA PRO A 872 -23.51 12.57 -32.42
C PRO A 872 -22.78 12.70 -33.76
N ASN A 873 -22.10 13.82 -34.02
CA ASN A 873 -21.30 14.02 -35.23
C ASN A 873 -19.93 13.30 -35.23
N GLY A 874 -19.55 12.64 -34.13
CA GLY A 874 -18.30 11.88 -33.97
C GLY A 874 -17.01 12.71 -33.89
N LYS A 875 -17.10 14.02 -33.62
CA LYS A 875 -15.91 14.91 -33.56
C LYS A 875 -15.47 15.26 -32.15
N LEU A 876 -16.39 15.27 -31.19
CA LEU A 876 -16.15 15.75 -29.84
C LEU A 876 -16.44 14.69 -28.78
N ILE A 877 -15.71 14.79 -27.67
CA ILE A 877 -15.95 14.07 -26.42
C ILE A 877 -16.02 15.11 -25.31
N ALA A 878 -17.04 15.04 -24.46
CA ALA A 878 -17.14 15.85 -23.25
C ALA A 878 -16.96 14.97 -22.02
N THR A 879 -16.20 15.44 -21.04
CA THR A 879 -15.94 14.73 -19.78
C THR A 879 -16.20 15.67 -18.62
N VAL A 880 -16.92 15.18 -17.61
CA VAL A 880 -17.18 15.89 -16.36
C VAL A 880 -16.61 15.13 -15.18
N SER A 881 -16.02 15.86 -14.24
CA SER A 881 -15.32 15.29 -13.08
C SER A 881 -15.77 15.92 -11.77
N GLY A 882 -15.46 15.23 -10.66
CA GLY A 882 -15.62 15.75 -9.30
C GLY A 882 -14.75 16.97 -8.99
N ASP A 883 -13.74 17.26 -9.82
CA ASP A 883 -12.85 18.42 -9.70
C ASP A 883 -13.47 19.75 -10.17
N ASP A 884 -14.80 19.78 -10.34
CA ASP A 884 -15.59 20.91 -10.85
C ASP A 884 -15.20 21.40 -12.26
N THR A 885 -14.48 20.56 -13.02
CA THR A 885 -14.09 20.85 -14.39
C THR A 885 -14.89 20.07 -15.43
N LEU A 886 -15.12 20.74 -16.55
CA LEU A 886 -15.67 20.18 -17.77
C LEU A 886 -14.57 20.30 -18.84
N LYS A 887 -14.22 19.18 -19.47
CA LYS A 887 -13.23 19.17 -20.55
C LYS A 887 -13.87 18.71 -21.84
N LEU A 888 -13.51 19.41 -22.91
CA LEU A 888 -13.90 19.08 -24.28
C LEU A 888 -12.67 18.59 -25.04
N TRP A 889 -12.81 17.45 -25.68
CA TRP A 889 -11.76 16.77 -26.42
C TRP A 889 -12.21 16.55 -27.86
N HIS A 890 -11.26 16.52 -28.77
CA HIS A 890 -11.48 15.97 -30.09
C HIS A 890 -11.46 14.43 -29.99
N THR A 891 -12.13 13.73 -30.91
CA THR A 891 -12.23 12.27 -30.85
C THR A 891 -10.89 11.55 -31.00
N ASP A 892 -9.81 12.21 -31.43
CA ASP A 892 -8.43 11.70 -31.44
C ASP A 892 -7.69 11.83 -30.10
N GLY A 893 -8.37 12.32 -29.06
CA GLY A 893 -7.83 12.49 -27.71
C GLY A 893 -7.11 13.81 -27.46
N ARG A 894 -7.14 14.75 -28.40
CA ARG A 894 -6.59 16.10 -28.18
C ARG A 894 -7.55 16.93 -27.34
N LEU A 895 -7.05 17.51 -26.25
CA LEU A 895 -7.80 18.48 -25.45
C LEU A 895 -8.04 19.75 -26.27
N ILE A 896 -9.30 20.17 -26.36
CA ILE A 896 -9.71 21.42 -27.03
C ILE A 896 -9.81 22.54 -26.01
N GLN A 897 -10.56 22.31 -24.94
CA GLN A 897 -10.83 23.34 -23.93
C GLN A 897 -11.09 22.70 -22.56
N THR A 898 -10.63 23.37 -21.50
CA THR A 898 -11.00 23.09 -20.11
C THR A 898 -11.80 24.27 -19.59
N LEU A 899 -12.97 24.01 -19.02
CA LEU A 899 -13.74 24.96 -18.24
C LEU A 899 -13.59 24.57 -16.76
N GLN A 900 -13.15 25.53 -15.95
CA GLN A 900 -12.98 25.34 -14.50
C GLN A 900 -14.12 26.01 -13.74
N ASN A 901 -14.45 25.46 -12.57
CA ASN A 901 -15.47 25.99 -11.66
C ASN A 901 -16.83 26.20 -12.37
N VAL A 902 -17.19 25.26 -13.25
CA VAL A 902 -18.41 25.32 -14.04
C VAL A 902 -19.63 25.22 -13.13
N ASP A 903 -19.56 24.27 -12.20
CA ASP A 903 -20.54 24.04 -11.17
C ASP A 903 -19.97 23.10 -10.10
N SER A 904 -20.55 23.09 -8.90
CA SER A 904 -20.08 22.21 -7.83
C SER A 904 -20.48 20.75 -8.07
N GLY A 905 -19.52 19.85 -8.06
CA GLY A 905 -19.65 18.40 -8.19
C GLY A 905 -20.43 17.98 -9.42
N LEU A 906 -19.90 18.21 -10.62
CA LEU A 906 -20.54 17.77 -11.86
C LEU A 906 -20.67 16.25 -11.89
N ARG A 907 -21.85 15.75 -12.27
CA ARG A 907 -22.19 14.31 -12.25
C ARG A 907 -22.57 13.73 -13.60
N SER A 908 -23.16 14.53 -14.50
CA SER A 908 -23.62 14.01 -15.79
C SER A 908 -23.57 15.06 -16.90
N VAL A 909 -23.38 14.60 -18.13
CA VAL A 909 -23.27 15.42 -19.33
C VAL A 909 -23.94 14.73 -20.52
N ALA A 910 -24.59 15.50 -21.40
CA ALA A 910 -25.20 15.00 -22.64
C ALA A 910 -25.12 16.02 -23.77
N PHE A 911 -24.88 15.56 -25.00
CA PHE A 911 -24.90 16.39 -26.21
C PHE A 911 -26.30 16.46 -26.81
N SER A 912 -26.63 17.58 -27.45
CA SER A 912 -27.79 17.68 -28.33
C SER A 912 -27.57 16.86 -29.62
N PRO A 913 -28.66 16.42 -30.29
CA PRO A 913 -28.58 15.66 -31.54
C PRO A 913 -27.78 16.35 -32.66
N ASP A 914 -27.82 17.68 -32.73
CA ASP A 914 -27.07 18.49 -33.70
C ASP A 914 -25.58 18.69 -33.32
N SER A 915 -25.17 18.24 -32.14
CA SER A 915 -23.82 18.42 -31.57
C SER A 915 -23.39 19.88 -31.36
N GLN A 916 -24.34 20.83 -31.32
CA GLN A 916 -24.06 22.25 -31.09
C GLN A 916 -24.23 22.65 -29.63
N GLN A 917 -25.07 21.92 -28.90
CA GLN A 917 -25.39 22.21 -27.51
C GLN A 917 -25.02 21.03 -26.61
N MET A 918 -24.86 21.33 -25.33
CA MET A 918 -24.56 20.34 -24.31
C MET A 918 -25.25 20.69 -23.01
N ILE A 919 -25.62 19.69 -22.23
CA ILE A 919 -26.26 19.87 -20.94
C ILE A 919 -25.42 19.23 -19.85
N THR A 920 -25.27 19.93 -18.74
CA THR A 920 -24.58 19.45 -17.54
C THR A 920 -25.49 19.53 -16.31
N VAL A 921 -25.27 18.60 -15.38
CA VAL A 921 -25.91 18.57 -14.06
C VAL A 921 -24.92 18.15 -12.98
N GLY A 922 -25.16 18.57 -11.74
CA GLY A 922 -24.32 18.24 -10.59
C GLY A 922 -25.00 18.49 -9.24
N ASN A 923 -24.21 18.82 -8.22
CA ASN A 923 -24.71 19.04 -6.86
C ASN A 923 -25.48 20.36 -6.68
N SER A 924 -25.37 21.30 -7.62
CA SER A 924 -25.92 22.66 -7.50
C SER A 924 -27.44 22.77 -7.69
N LEU A 925 -28.12 21.63 -7.85
CA LEU A 925 -29.55 21.51 -8.13
C LEU A 925 -30.01 22.09 -9.48
N LYS A 926 -29.07 22.58 -10.30
CA LYS A 926 -29.33 23.22 -11.58
C LYS A 926 -29.10 22.25 -12.73
N VAL A 927 -29.88 22.45 -13.78
CA VAL A 927 -29.60 21.91 -15.12
C VAL A 927 -29.06 23.05 -15.96
N GLN A 928 -27.89 22.91 -16.55
CA GLN A 928 -27.23 23.97 -17.32
C GLN A 928 -27.12 23.58 -18.79
N LEU A 929 -27.57 24.47 -19.68
CA LEU A 929 -27.47 24.31 -21.13
C LEU A 929 -26.36 25.21 -21.68
N TRP A 930 -25.47 24.62 -22.46
CA TRP A 930 -24.28 25.24 -23.02
C TRP A 930 -24.34 25.21 -24.54
N ASP A 931 -23.90 26.29 -25.16
CA ASP A 931 -23.59 26.37 -26.58
C ASP A 931 -22.09 26.09 -26.78
N LEU A 932 -21.75 25.29 -27.78
CA LEU A 932 -20.37 24.91 -28.09
C LEU A 932 -19.74 25.85 -29.15
N GLY A 933 -20.55 26.70 -29.79
CA GLY A 933 -20.10 27.67 -30.78
C GLY A 933 -19.72 27.07 -32.14
N ASP A 934 -19.58 27.95 -33.14
CA ASP A 934 -19.41 27.53 -34.53
C ASP A 934 -18.00 27.01 -34.87
N ARG A 935 -17.90 26.20 -35.93
CA ARG A 935 -16.80 25.25 -36.27
C ARG A 935 -15.35 25.80 -36.43
N GLY A 936 -15.06 27.04 -36.07
CA GLY A 936 -13.72 27.65 -36.17
C GLY A 936 -13.07 28.09 -34.85
N LYS A 937 -13.87 28.38 -33.82
CA LYS A 937 -13.41 28.79 -32.48
C LYS A 937 -14.45 28.33 -31.46
N PRO A 938 -14.32 27.12 -30.87
CA PRO A 938 -15.23 26.65 -29.85
C PRO A 938 -15.11 27.60 -28.65
N GLN A 939 -16.12 28.43 -28.44
CA GLN A 939 -16.28 29.19 -27.21
C GLN A 939 -17.52 28.63 -26.53
N ILE A 940 -17.27 27.76 -25.55
CA ILE A 940 -18.36 27.19 -24.77
C ILE A 940 -19.00 28.30 -23.94
N ARG A 941 -20.28 28.55 -24.16
CA ARG A 941 -21.03 29.62 -23.48
C ARG A 941 -22.26 29.05 -22.80
N LEU A 942 -22.48 29.43 -21.54
CA LEU A 942 -23.73 29.11 -20.84
C LEU A 942 -24.89 29.85 -21.52
N LEU A 943 -25.86 29.10 -22.05
CA LEU A 943 -27.08 29.65 -22.60
C LEU A 943 -28.13 29.86 -21.50
N ARG A 944 -28.39 28.82 -20.70
CA ARG A 944 -29.47 28.83 -19.73
C ARG A 944 -29.14 27.96 -18.51
N SER A 945 -29.80 28.27 -17.39
CA SER A 945 -29.75 27.46 -16.17
C SER A 945 -31.15 27.28 -15.60
N PHE A 946 -31.61 26.04 -15.48
CA PHE A 946 -32.93 25.66 -14.99
C PHE A 946 -32.83 25.27 -13.52
N LYS A 947 -33.74 25.79 -12.69
CA LYS A 947 -33.85 25.46 -11.26
C LYS A 947 -35.21 24.81 -10.99
N GLY A 948 -35.23 23.76 -10.18
CA GLY A 948 -36.50 23.18 -9.71
C GLY A 948 -36.37 21.82 -9.01
N HIS A 949 -35.21 21.17 -9.08
CA HIS A 949 -34.93 20.00 -8.25
C HIS A 949 -34.61 20.40 -6.80
N LYS A 950 -34.85 19.46 -5.87
CA LYS A 950 -34.68 19.69 -4.42
C LYS A 950 -33.41 19.10 -3.83
N ALA A 951 -32.69 18.27 -4.59
CA ALA A 951 -31.45 17.61 -4.19
C ALA A 951 -30.54 17.39 -5.41
N SER A 952 -29.31 16.93 -5.16
CA SER A 952 -28.26 16.75 -6.17
C SER A 952 -28.72 15.92 -7.37
N LEU A 953 -28.22 16.28 -8.54
CA LEU A 953 -28.55 15.63 -9.80
C LEU A 953 -27.44 14.69 -10.24
N TYR A 954 -27.83 13.50 -10.69
CA TYR A 954 -26.90 12.44 -11.08
C TYR A 954 -27.07 12.00 -12.53
N ALA A 955 -28.22 12.31 -13.15
CA ALA A 955 -28.52 11.89 -14.50
C ALA A 955 -29.19 13.00 -15.30
N VAL A 956 -28.75 13.15 -16.55
CA VAL A 956 -29.40 14.00 -17.55
C VAL A 956 -29.43 13.29 -18.91
N ALA A 957 -30.47 13.53 -19.70
CA ALA A 957 -30.54 13.10 -21.09
C ALA A 957 -31.34 14.10 -21.93
N ILE A 958 -31.09 14.11 -23.24
CA ILE A 958 -31.80 14.93 -24.23
C ILE A 958 -32.52 13.98 -25.18
N SER A 959 -33.76 14.32 -25.55
CA SER A 959 -34.53 13.54 -26.50
C SER A 959 -33.86 13.54 -27.89
N PRO A 960 -34.03 12.49 -28.70
CA PRO A 960 -33.46 12.42 -30.05
C PRO A 960 -33.90 13.55 -31.00
N ASP A 961 -35.04 14.19 -30.74
CA ASP A 961 -35.52 15.37 -31.47
C ASP A 961 -34.90 16.70 -30.99
N GLY A 962 -34.15 16.68 -29.88
CA GLY A 962 -33.49 17.84 -29.28
C GLY A 962 -34.41 18.79 -28.51
N GLN A 963 -35.72 18.52 -28.41
CA GLN A 963 -36.68 19.47 -27.84
C GLN A 963 -36.91 19.30 -26.33
N THR A 964 -36.69 18.10 -25.81
CA THR A 964 -37.00 17.74 -24.41
C THR A 964 -35.74 17.32 -23.66
N ILE A 965 -35.58 17.85 -22.45
CA ILE A 965 -34.49 17.52 -21.54
C ILE A 965 -35.09 16.81 -20.34
N VAL A 966 -34.45 15.74 -19.88
CA VAL A 966 -34.84 15.04 -18.66
C VAL A 966 -33.70 15.04 -17.66
N SER A 967 -34.03 15.29 -16.41
CA SER A 967 -33.06 15.30 -15.30
C SER A 967 -33.59 14.56 -14.09
N ALA A 968 -32.69 13.90 -13.36
CA ALA A 968 -33.00 13.13 -12.16
C ALA A 968 -31.80 13.03 -11.20
N GLY A 969 -32.09 12.69 -9.94
CA GLY A 969 -31.06 12.49 -8.93
C GLY A 969 -31.63 12.09 -7.56
N ASP A 970 -31.16 12.75 -6.51
CA ASP A 970 -31.45 12.43 -5.10
C ASP A 970 -32.85 12.79 -4.65
N ASP A 971 -33.55 13.65 -5.37
CA ASP A 971 -34.94 13.99 -5.04
C ASP A 971 -35.94 12.92 -5.50
N LYS A 972 -35.44 11.83 -6.12
CA LYS A 972 -36.21 10.63 -6.51
C LYS A 972 -37.24 10.93 -7.61
N THR A 973 -37.16 12.11 -8.22
CA THR A 973 -38.06 12.56 -9.30
C THR A 973 -37.33 12.61 -10.64
N ILE A 974 -38.09 12.38 -11.70
CA ILE A 974 -37.68 12.73 -13.06
C ILE A 974 -38.43 13.99 -13.44
N LYS A 975 -37.71 15.01 -13.92
CA LYS A 975 -38.29 16.25 -14.44
C LYS A 975 -38.05 16.36 -15.93
N PHE A 976 -39.07 16.82 -16.64
CA PHE A 976 -39.06 17.05 -18.08
C PHE A 976 -39.06 18.56 -18.32
N TRP A 977 -38.14 19.03 -19.14
CA TRP A 977 -37.96 20.43 -19.46
C TRP A 977 -38.02 20.62 -20.98
N SER A 978 -38.57 21.73 -21.44
CA SER A 978 -38.33 22.17 -22.82
C SER A 978 -36.89 22.67 -22.96
N ILE A 979 -36.37 22.67 -24.18
CA ILE A 979 -35.06 23.28 -24.50
C ILE A 979 -34.98 24.77 -24.09
N ASP A 980 -36.12 25.46 -24.03
CA ASP A 980 -36.23 26.83 -23.55
C ASP A 980 -36.15 26.97 -22.03
N GLY A 981 -36.18 25.86 -21.29
CA GLY A 981 -36.05 25.81 -19.83
C GLY A 981 -37.35 25.80 -19.06
N GLN A 982 -38.50 25.61 -19.73
CA GLN A 982 -39.77 25.49 -19.04
C GLN A 982 -39.95 24.07 -18.51
N LEU A 983 -40.36 23.94 -17.25
CA LEU A 983 -40.71 22.63 -16.68
C LEU A 983 -42.04 22.16 -17.29
N LEU A 984 -42.00 21.08 -18.07
CA LEU A 984 -43.16 20.49 -18.72
C LEU A 984 -43.97 19.66 -17.72
N HIS A 985 -43.33 18.69 -17.05
CA HIS A 985 -43.94 17.91 -15.98
C HIS A 985 -42.88 17.22 -15.10
N SER A 986 -43.33 16.61 -13.99
CA SER A 986 -42.47 15.94 -13.00
C SER A 986 -43.12 14.66 -12.50
N ILE A 987 -42.33 13.59 -12.43
CA ILE A 987 -42.78 12.25 -12.02
C ILE A 987 -42.02 11.83 -10.77
N LYS A 988 -42.72 11.33 -9.75
CA LYS A 988 -42.10 10.64 -8.60
C LYS A 988 -41.81 9.19 -9.01
N ALA A 989 -40.63 8.98 -9.57
CA ALA A 989 -40.31 7.76 -10.32
C ALA A 989 -39.87 6.58 -9.44
N HIS A 990 -39.04 6.86 -8.42
CA HIS A 990 -38.33 5.82 -7.64
C HIS A 990 -38.41 6.06 -6.13
N LYS A 991 -37.99 5.05 -5.35
CA LYS A 991 -37.93 5.13 -3.88
C LYS A 991 -36.58 5.65 -3.38
N GLU A 992 -35.53 5.54 -4.18
CA GLU A 992 -34.18 6.02 -3.88
C GLU A 992 -33.56 6.77 -5.07
N ARG A 993 -32.30 7.16 -4.95
CA ARG A 993 -31.51 7.92 -5.93
C ARG A 993 -31.60 7.31 -7.33
N ILE A 994 -31.76 8.18 -8.34
CA ILE A 994 -31.74 7.80 -9.75
C ILE A 994 -30.33 8.07 -10.31
N TRP A 995 -29.65 7.02 -10.77
CA TRP A 995 -28.25 7.06 -11.23
C TRP A 995 -28.09 7.36 -12.72
N LYS A 996 -29.02 6.90 -13.56
CA LYS A 996 -28.92 7.06 -15.02
C LYS A 996 -30.29 7.17 -15.67
N LEU A 997 -30.34 7.96 -16.75
CA LEU A 997 -31.47 8.11 -17.66
C LEU A 997 -31.03 7.78 -19.08
N ALA A 998 -31.91 7.17 -19.87
CA ALA A 998 -31.67 6.91 -21.29
C ALA A 998 -32.97 7.00 -22.08
N PHE A 999 -32.96 7.73 -23.20
CA PHE A 999 -34.07 7.73 -24.16
C PHE A 999 -34.00 6.52 -25.08
N SER A 1000 -35.17 6.05 -25.54
CA SER A 1000 -35.23 5.18 -26.70
C SER A 1000 -34.87 5.96 -27.97
N PRO A 1001 -34.29 5.31 -28.99
CA PRO A 1001 -33.87 5.96 -30.24
C PRO A 1001 -35.02 6.70 -30.97
N ASP A 1002 -36.26 6.22 -30.81
CA ASP A 1002 -37.46 6.85 -31.37
C ASP A 1002 -38.00 8.03 -30.53
N GLY A 1003 -37.40 8.32 -29.38
CA GLY A 1003 -37.79 9.38 -28.45
C GLY A 1003 -39.08 9.13 -27.65
N LYS A 1004 -39.76 7.99 -27.86
CA LYS A 1004 -41.09 7.74 -27.27
C LYS A 1004 -41.05 7.20 -25.85
N ARG A 1005 -39.92 6.61 -25.44
CA ARG A 1005 -39.75 5.94 -24.15
C ARG A 1005 -38.51 6.46 -23.42
N LEU A 1006 -38.59 6.43 -22.09
CA LEU A 1006 -37.50 6.79 -21.19
C LEU A 1006 -37.24 5.63 -20.25
N ALA A 1007 -35.97 5.30 -20.03
CA ALA A 1007 -35.52 4.36 -19.02
C ALA A 1007 -34.82 5.09 -17.87
N SER A 1008 -35.09 4.67 -16.63
CA SER A 1008 -34.43 5.17 -15.42
C SER A 1008 -33.84 4.03 -14.61
N ALA A 1009 -32.61 4.20 -14.11
CA ALA A 1009 -31.90 3.25 -13.24
C ALA A 1009 -31.76 3.82 -11.82
N SER A 1010 -32.04 3.01 -10.80
CA SER A 1010 -32.16 3.48 -9.41
C SER A 1010 -31.44 2.61 -8.38
N GLU A 1011 -31.08 3.26 -7.28
CA GLU A 1011 -30.55 2.65 -6.07
C GLU A 1011 -31.55 1.71 -5.38
N ASP A 1012 -32.85 1.87 -5.63
CA ASP A 1012 -33.91 1.00 -5.10
C ASP A 1012 -33.93 -0.42 -5.68
N GLY A 1013 -32.96 -0.76 -6.53
CA GLY A 1013 -32.78 -2.06 -7.16
C GLY A 1013 -33.67 -2.30 -8.39
N THR A 1014 -34.30 -1.25 -8.92
CA THR A 1014 -35.11 -1.33 -10.13
C THR A 1014 -34.65 -0.37 -11.21
N ALA A 1015 -34.78 -0.81 -12.46
CA ALA A 1015 -34.92 0.11 -13.57
C ALA A 1015 -36.39 0.19 -13.98
N LYS A 1016 -36.84 1.34 -14.47
CA LYS A 1016 -38.23 1.53 -14.93
C LYS A 1016 -38.25 2.11 -16.34
N LEU A 1017 -39.26 1.70 -17.09
CA LEU A 1017 -39.57 2.24 -18.41
C LEU A 1017 -40.81 3.12 -18.31
N TRP A 1018 -40.76 4.26 -18.98
CA TRP A 1018 -41.78 5.30 -18.97
C TRP A 1018 -42.12 5.71 -20.40
N SER A 1019 -43.36 6.10 -20.64
CA SER A 1019 -43.70 6.93 -21.81
C SER A 1019 -43.19 8.35 -21.58
N ILE A 1020 -43.00 9.11 -22.66
CA ILE A 1020 -42.63 10.53 -22.57
C ILE A 1020 -43.65 11.38 -21.77
N ASP A 1021 -44.92 10.97 -21.79
CA ASP A 1021 -46.00 11.58 -20.99
C ASP A 1021 -45.93 11.22 -19.50
N GLY A 1022 -44.96 10.40 -19.09
CA GLY A 1022 -44.71 10.02 -17.72
C GLY A 1022 -45.51 8.83 -17.19
N LYS A 1023 -46.15 8.04 -18.07
CA LYS A 1023 -46.84 6.82 -17.67
C LYS A 1023 -45.84 5.66 -17.52
N PRO A 1024 -45.89 4.88 -16.44
CA PRO A 1024 -45.03 3.70 -16.30
C PRO A 1024 -45.44 2.62 -17.32
N ILE A 1025 -44.47 2.09 -18.05
CA ILE A 1025 -44.64 1.01 -19.02
C ILE A 1025 -44.29 -0.33 -18.37
N ALA A 1026 -43.10 -0.41 -17.75
CA ALA A 1026 -42.60 -1.64 -17.12
C ALA A 1026 -41.65 -1.32 -15.96
N THR A 1027 -41.54 -2.26 -15.01
CA THR A 1027 -40.54 -2.24 -13.93
C THR A 1027 -39.61 -3.44 -14.08
N LEU A 1028 -38.34 -3.16 -14.37
CA LEU A 1028 -37.26 -4.14 -14.57
C LEU A 1028 -36.57 -4.36 -13.23
N ARG A 1029 -36.85 -5.48 -12.55
CA ARG A 1029 -36.31 -5.77 -11.20
C ARG A 1029 -34.95 -6.47 -11.28
N GLY A 1030 -33.94 -5.89 -10.62
CA GLY A 1030 -32.61 -6.49 -10.42
C GLY A 1030 -32.46 -7.15 -9.03
N GLN A 1031 -31.31 -7.77 -8.78
CA GLN A 1031 -30.92 -8.36 -7.48
C GLN A 1031 -29.93 -7.46 -6.74
N GLY A 1032 -30.03 -6.14 -6.95
CA GLY A 1032 -29.15 -5.13 -6.37
C GLY A 1032 -29.39 -3.77 -7.01
N THR A 1033 -28.73 -2.73 -6.49
CA THR A 1033 -28.74 -1.37 -7.02
C THR A 1033 -28.44 -1.35 -8.53
N VAL A 1034 -29.27 -0.67 -9.31
CA VAL A 1034 -29.07 -0.52 -10.76
C VAL A 1034 -28.39 0.82 -11.03
N TRP A 1035 -27.12 0.78 -11.47
CA TRP A 1035 -26.32 1.98 -11.74
C TRP A 1035 -26.41 2.46 -13.19
N GLY A 1036 -26.62 1.54 -14.14
CA GLY A 1036 -26.62 1.85 -15.56
C GLY A 1036 -27.85 1.32 -16.29
N VAL A 1037 -28.30 2.06 -17.32
CA VAL A 1037 -29.31 1.61 -18.26
C VAL A 1037 -29.03 2.16 -19.67
N ALA A 1038 -29.29 1.35 -20.70
CA ALA A 1038 -29.12 1.74 -22.09
C ALA A 1038 -30.17 1.06 -22.99
N PHE A 1039 -30.61 1.75 -24.04
CA PHE A 1039 -31.40 1.14 -25.12
C PHE A 1039 -30.48 0.62 -26.22
N SER A 1040 -30.89 -0.45 -26.90
CA SER A 1040 -30.28 -0.84 -28.16
C SER A 1040 -30.56 0.20 -29.25
N PRO A 1041 -29.70 0.33 -30.28
CA PRO A 1041 -29.89 1.32 -31.36
C PRO A 1041 -31.19 1.16 -32.15
N ASP A 1042 -31.76 -0.03 -32.19
CA ASP A 1042 -33.06 -0.33 -32.81
C ASP A 1042 -34.26 -0.09 -31.86
N GLY A 1043 -34.02 0.19 -30.58
CA GLY A 1043 -35.03 0.38 -29.55
C GLY A 1043 -35.80 -0.88 -29.16
N GLN A 1044 -35.37 -2.07 -29.57
CA GLN A 1044 -36.03 -3.35 -29.27
C GLN A 1044 -35.54 -4.01 -27.98
N MET A 1045 -34.43 -3.55 -27.40
CA MET A 1045 -33.85 -4.10 -26.18
C MET A 1045 -33.46 -2.99 -25.21
N VAL A 1046 -33.50 -3.32 -23.93
CA VAL A 1046 -33.01 -2.49 -22.82
C VAL A 1046 -31.99 -3.29 -22.04
N ALA A 1047 -30.82 -2.72 -21.78
CA ALA A 1047 -29.79 -3.32 -20.95
C ALA A 1047 -29.70 -2.59 -19.62
N THR A 1048 -29.61 -3.34 -18.51
CA THR A 1048 -29.47 -2.80 -17.16
C THR A 1048 -28.20 -3.35 -16.51
N ALA A 1049 -27.41 -2.47 -15.89
CA ALA A 1049 -26.18 -2.81 -15.17
C ALA A 1049 -26.37 -2.63 -13.65
N SER A 1050 -25.97 -3.64 -12.88
CA SER A 1050 -26.27 -3.76 -11.46
C SER A 1050 -25.02 -3.96 -10.59
N ARG A 1051 -25.13 -3.57 -9.32
CA ARG A 1051 -24.14 -3.84 -8.26
C ARG A 1051 -24.02 -5.35 -7.95
N ASP A 1052 -25.02 -6.15 -8.30
CA ASP A 1052 -25.00 -7.62 -8.14
C ASP A 1052 -24.07 -8.36 -9.13
N ASP A 1053 -23.24 -7.62 -9.85
CA ASP A 1053 -22.29 -8.10 -10.85
C ASP A 1053 -22.91 -8.70 -12.13
N THR A 1054 -24.21 -8.46 -12.33
CA THR A 1054 -24.93 -8.87 -13.53
C THR A 1054 -25.35 -7.70 -14.41
N PHE A 1055 -25.35 -7.93 -15.71
CA PHE A 1055 -26.20 -7.16 -16.62
C PHE A 1055 -27.34 -8.03 -17.14
N LYS A 1056 -28.49 -7.39 -17.34
CA LYS A 1056 -29.71 -8.03 -17.83
C LYS A 1056 -30.17 -7.34 -19.10
N LEU A 1057 -30.65 -8.16 -20.04
CA LEU A 1057 -31.27 -7.71 -21.28
C LEU A 1057 -32.77 -7.93 -21.20
N TRP A 1058 -33.53 -6.93 -21.58
CA TRP A 1058 -34.98 -6.90 -21.45
C TRP A 1058 -35.61 -6.48 -22.77
N ARG A 1059 -36.83 -6.95 -23.03
CA ARG A 1059 -37.69 -6.30 -24.01
C ARG A 1059 -38.35 -5.07 -23.36
N PRO A 1060 -38.75 -4.07 -24.16
CA PRO A 1060 -39.41 -2.88 -23.66
C PRO A 1060 -40.77 -3.11 -22.97
N ASP A 1061 -41.38 -4.30 -23.13
CA ASP A 1061 -42.58 -4.72 -22.41
C ASP A 1061 -42.28 -5.16 -20.96
N GLY A 1062 -41.01 -5.26 -20.58
CA GLY A 1062 -40.55 -5.71 -19.26
C GLY A 1062 -40.15 -7.18 -19.19
N SER A 1063 -40.29 -7.95 -20.28
CA SER A 1063 -39.86 -9.36 -20.30
C SER A 1063 -38.34 -9.49 -20.30
N LEU A 1064 -37.81 -10.35 -19.44
CA LEU A 1064 -36.38 -10.64 -19.36
C LEU A 1064 -35.95 -11.54 -20.53
N ILE A 1065 -34.92 -11.14 -21.26
CA ILE A 1065 -34.32 -11.88 -22.37
C ILE A 1065 -33.16 -12.73 -21.85
N GLN A 1066 -32.23 -12.12 -21.12
CA GLN A 1066 -30.96 -12.75 -20.70
C GLN A 1066 -30.46 -12.13 -19.40
N THR A 1067 -29.80 -12.93 -18.56
CA THR A 1067 -28.97 -12.44 -17.44
C THR A 1067 -27.55 -12.95 -17.64
N VAL A 1068 -26.57 -12.07 -17.51
CA VAL A 1068 -25.14 -12.39 -17.69
C VAL A 1068 -24.38 -11.95 -16.46
N VAL A 1069 -23.62 -12.86 -15.86
CA VAL A 1069 -22.71 -12.58 -14.73
C VAL A 1069 -21.35 -12.19 -15.31
N THR A 1070 -20.78 -11.08 -14.85
CA THR A 1070 -19.59 -10.50 -15.49
C THR A 1070 -18.27 -10.74 -14.77
N GLN A 1071 -18.30 -11.20 -13.50
CA GLN A 1071 -17.12 -11.37 -12.65
C GLN A 1071 -16.32 -10.06 -12.50
N SER A 1072 -17.02 -8.93 -12.33
CA SER A 1072 -16.44 -7.58 -12.26
C SER A 1072 -16.68 -6.89 -10.91
N GLN A 1073 -17.17 -7.62 -9.90
CA GLN A 1073 -17.55 -7.13 -8.57
C GLN A 1073 -18.66 -6.05 -8.58
N GLY A 1074 -19.40 -5.92 -9.68
CA GLY A 1074 -20.42 -4.89 -9.90
C GLY A 1074 -20.20 -4.13 -11.21
N ILE A 1075 -21.31 -3.69 -11.84
CA ILE A 1075 -21.28 -2.99 -13.12
C ILE A 1075 -21.86 -1.59 -12.98
N THR A 1076 -21.03 -0.57 -13.18
CA THR A 1076 -21.40 0.85 -13.00
C THR A 1076 -22.14 1.43 -14.21
N ARG A 1077 -21.77 1.01 -15.43
CA ARG A 1077 -22.32 1.48 -16.71
C ARG A 1077 -22.36 0.39 -17.77
N ILE A 1078 -23.26 0.59 -18.73
CA ILE A 1078 -23.48 -0.29 -19.88
C ILE A 1078 -23.80 0.55 -21.11
N ALA A 1079 -23.31 0.12 -22.27
CA ALA A 1079 -23.56 0.76 -23.56
C ALA A 1079 -23.65 -0.28 -24.68
N PHE A 1080 -24.53 -0.05 -25.65
CA PHE A 1080 -24.54 -0.78 -26.91
C PHE A 1080 -23.62 -0.11 -27.92
N SER A 1081 -22.97 -0.91 -28.76
CA SER A 1081 -22.30 -0.40 -29.96
C SER A 1081 -23.34 0.18 -30.94
N PRO A 1082 -22.97 1.15 -31.79
CA PRO A 1082 -23.91 1.78 -32.72
C PRO A 1082 -24.58 0.82 -33.72
N ASP A 1083 -23.89 -0.27 -34.07
CA ASP A 1083 -24.41 -1.35 -34.92
C ASP A 1083 -25.31 -2.34 -34.16
N GLY A 1084 -25.42 -2.21 -32.83
CA GLY A 1084 -26.20 -3.07 -31.95
C GLY A 1084 -25.61 -4.47 -31.72
N SER A 1085 -24.44 -4.79 -32.28
CA SER A 1085 -23.88 -6.15 -32.24
C SER A 1085 -23.14 -6.48 -30.93
N THR A 1086 -22.65 -5.45 -30.24
CA THR A 1086 -21.74 -5.55 -29.09
C THR A 1086 -22.25 -4.73 -27.91
N ILE A 1087 -22.00 -5.23 -26.69
CA ILE A 1087 -22.28 -4.53 -25.43
C ILE A 1087 -20.96 -4.27 -24.72
N ALA A 1088 -20.74 -3.05 -24.26
CA ALA A 1088 -19.64 -2.71 -23.36
C ALA A 1088 -20.14 -2.52 -21.92
N THR A 1089 -19.41 -3.06 -20.94
CA THR A 1089 -19.72 -2.93 -19.51
C THR A 1089 -18.52 -2.38 -18.75
N ALA A 1090 -18.77 -1.46 -17.81
CA ALA A 1090 -17.75 -0.89 -16.92
C ALA A 1090 -17.81 -1.59 -15.56
N GLY A 1091 -16.69 -2.14 -15.12
CA GLY A 1091 -16.58 -2.90 -13.88
C GLY A 1091 -16.03 -2.10 -12.69
N VAL A 1092 -16.37 -2.57 -11.49
CA VAL A 1092 -15.70 -2.21 -10.24
C VAL A 1092 -14.30 -2.85 -10.15
N ASP A 1093 -14.06 -3.92 -10.93
CA ASP A 1093 -12.75 -4.58 -11.13
C ASP A 1093 -11.73 -3.77 -11.96
N ASN A 1094 -11.98 -2.48 -12.20
CA ASN A 1094 -11.16 -1.57 -13.00
C ASN A 1094 -11.06 -1.92 -14.50
N THR A 1095 -11.92 -2.83 -15.01
CA THR A 1095 -11.89 -3.24 -16.42
C THR A 1095 -13.11 -2.78 -17.19
N VAL A 1096 -12.96 -2.76 -18.52
CA VAL A 1096 -14.07 -2.67 -19.45
C VAL A 1096 -14.19 -4.00 -20.18
N LYS A 1097 -15.38 -4.59 -20.22
CA LYS A 1097 -15.62 -5.88 -20.89
C LYS A 1097 -16.55 -5.71 -22.10
N LEU A 1098 -16.21 -6.37 -23.20
CA LEU A 1098 -16.99 -6.40 -24.43
C LEU A 1098 -17.69 -7.74 -24.58
N TRP A 1099 -18.98 -7.71 -24.86
CA TRP A 1099 -19.86 -8.88 -24.92
C TRP A 1099 -20.63 -8.90 -26.23
N ASN A 1100 -20.96 -10.09 -26.72
CA ASN A 1100 -21.99 -10.21 -27.74
C ASN A 1100 -23.39 -10.30 -27.10
N LEU A 1101 -24.43 -10.17 -27.92
CA LEU A 1101 -25.83 -10.25 -27.47
C LEU A 1101 -26.23 -11.61 -26.87
N ARG A 1102 -25.45 -12.68 -27.12
CA ARG A 1102 -25.66 -14.00 -26.50
C ARG A 1102 -25.08 -14.09 -25.09
N GLY A 1103 -24.41 -13.05 -24.61
CA GLY A 1103 -23.76 -13.02 -23.30
C GLY A 1103 -22.38 -13.68 -23.27
N GLN A 1104 -21.74 -13.88 -24.43
CA GLN A 1104 -20.37 -14.38 -24.48
C GLN A 1104 -19.39 -13.21 -24.41
N LEU A 1105 -18.37 -13.34 -23.55
CA LEU A 1105 -17.28 -12.38 -23.43
C LEU A 1105 -16.41 -12.43 -24.69
N LEU A 1106 -16.24 -11.28 -25.35
CA LEU A 1106 -15.41 -11.10 -26.54
C LEU A 1106 -13.98 -10.69 -26.15
N ARG A 1107 -13.88 -9.68 -25.28
CA ARG A 1107 -12.61 -9.07 -24.84
C ARG A 1107 -12.75 -8.45 -23.45
N THR A 1108 -11.66 -8.51 -22.68
CA THR A 1108 -11.46 -7.69 -21.48
C THR A 1108 -10.44 -6.61 -21.80
N LEU A 1109 -10.73 -5.37 -21.43
CA LEU A 1109 -9.90 -4.19 -21.66
C LEU A 1109 -9.39 -3.70 -20.29
N PRO A 1110 -8.24 -4.21 -19.83
CA PRO A 1110 -7.59 -3.74 -18.62
C PRO A 1110 -6.78 -2.48 -18.96
N GLY A 1111 -6.98 -1.39 -18.22
CA GLY A 1111 -6.23 -0.14 -18.44
C GLY A 1111 -6.48 0.95 -17.41
N HIS A 1112 -7.56 0.85 -16.64
CA HIS A 1112 -7.79 1.71 -15.49
C HIS A 1112 -7.20 1.10 -14.21
N HIS A 1113 -6.87 1.96 -13.25
CA HIS A 1113 -6.36 1.61 -11.92
C HIS A 1113 -7.38 1.87 -10.81
N GLY A 1114 -8.59 2.30 -11.18
CA GLY A 1114 -9.72 2.52 -10.30
C GLY A 1114 -11.03 2.19 -11.01
N ILE A 1115 -12.14 2.31 -10.27
CA ILE A 1115 -13.48 1.94 -10.74
C ILE A 1115 -13.78 2.68 -12.04
N VAL A 1116 -14.20 1.96 -13.08
CA VAL A 1116 -14.64 2.60 -14.32
C VAL A 1116 -16.05 3.15 -14.07
N ALA A 1117 -16.23 4.46 -14.13
CA ALA A 1117 -17.48 5.13 -13.77
C ALA A 1117 -18.33 5.49 -14.99
N SER A 1118 -17.73 5.66 -16.18
CA SER A 1118 -18.44 6.02 -17.40
C SER A 1118 -17.90 5.33 -18.66
N LEU A 1119 -18.79 5.12 -19.65
CA LEU A 1119 -18.52 4.45 -20.93
C LEU A 1119 -19.39 5.03 -22.05
N ALA A 1120 -18.80 5.25 -23.22
CA ALA A 1120 -19.54 5.58 -24.44
C ALA A 1120 -18.79 5.13 -25.71
N PHE A 1121 -19.53 4.62 -26.70
CA PHE A 1121 -19.00 4.40 -28.04
C PHE A 1121 -18.95 5.71 -28.83
N THR A 1122 -18.00 5.83 -29.76
CA THR A 1122 -18.12 6.83 -30.82
C THR A 1122 -19.23 6.43 -31.79
N PRO A 1123 -19.92 7.40 -32.43
CA PRO A 1123 -21.03 7.10 -33.35
C PRO A 1123 -20.65 6.20 -34.53
N ASP A 1124 -19.39 6.20 -34.96
CA ASP A 1124 -18.87 5.32 -36.01
C ASP A 1124 -18.57 3.89 -35.54
N GLY A 1125 -18.68 3.61 -34.25
CA GLY A 1125 -18.40 2.32 -33.63
C GLY A 1125 -16.92 1.93 -33.60
N LYS A 1126 -16.01 2.79 -34.05
CA LYS A 1126 -14.58 2.46 -34.14
C LYS A 1126 -13.83 2.64 -32.83
N ARG A 1127 -14.36 3.45 -31.92
CA ARG A 1127 -13.72 3.74 -30.64
C ARG A 1127 -14.68 3.59 -29.48
N LEU A 1128 -14.12 3.25 -28.33
CA LEU A 1128 -14.80 3.26 -27.05
C LEU A 1128 -14.07 4.25 -26.15
N VAL A 1129 -14.82 5.00 -25.35
CA VAL A 1129 -14.27 5.94 -24.36
C VAL A 1129 -14.70 5.48 -22.99
N SER A 1130 -13.76 5.38 -22.05
CA SER A 1130 -14.03 5.05 -20.65
C SER A 1130 -13.45 6.10 -19.72
N GLY A 1131 -14.16 6.42 -18.63
CA GLY A 1131 -13.72 7.34 -17.58
C GLY A 1131 -13.75 6.65 -16.23
N SER A 1132 -12.77 6.93 -15.38
CA SER A 1132 -12.54 6.21 -14.12
C SER A 1132 -12.32 7.13 -12.92
N ASP A 1133 -12.44 6.52 -11.74
CA ASP A 1133 -12.02 7.05 -10.43
C ASP A 1133 -10.52 7.34 -10.36
N ASP A 1134 -9.70 6.68 -11.19
CA ASP A 1134 -8.26 6.96 -11.29
C ASP A 1134 -7.90 8.32 -11.92
N SER A 1135 -8.88 9.22 -12.09
CA SER A 1135 -8.81 10.54 -12.75
C SER A 1135 -8.47 10.49 -14.26
N THR A 1136 -8.44 9.31 -14.88
CA THR A 1136 -8.11 9.15 -16.29
C THR A 1136 -9.32 8.86 -17.15
N VAL A 1137 -9.21 9.28 -18.42
CA VAL A 1137 -10.12 8.88 -19.48
C VAL A 1137 -9.30 8.12 -20.52
N VAL A 1138 -9.79 6.98 -20.98
CA VAL A 1138 -9.10 6.13 -21.95
C VAL A 1138 -9.93 6.00 -23.22
N LEU A 1139 -9.29 6.24 -24.36
CA LEU A 1139 -9.85 6.03 -25.69
C LEU A 1139 -9.30 4.73 -26.28
N TRP A 1140 -10.17 3.77 -26.54
CA TRP A 1140 -9.84 2.44 -27.05
C TRP A 1140 -10.06 2.36 -28.57
N ASP A 1141 -9.09 1.80 -29.30
CA ASP A 1141 -9.20 1.54 -30.75
C ASP A 1141 -9.73 0.12 -30.99
N LEU A 1142 -11.05 0.00 -31.24
CA LEU A 1142 -11.72 -1.29 -31.32
C LEU A 1142 -11.30 -2.14 -32.52
N PRO A 1143 -11.18 -1.61 -33.76
CA PRO A 1143 -10.66 -2.36 -34.90
C PRO A 1143 -9.32 -3.02 -34.60
N ARG A 1144 -8.39 -2.29 -33.98
CA ARG A 1144 -7.07 -2.84 -33.65
C ARG A 1144 -7.12 -3.89 -32.56
N ILE A 1145 -7.90 -3.65 -31.50
CA ILE A 1145 -8.12 -4.60 -30.40
C ILE A 1145 -8.72 -5.91 -30.92
N GLN A 1146 -9.63 -5.83 -31.89
CA GLN A 1146 -10.26 -7.01 -32.48
C GLN A 1146 -9.29 -7.83 -33.35
N THR A 1147 -8.40 -7.17 -34.11
CA THR A 1147 -7.41 -7.84 -34.97
C THR A 1147 -6.10 -8.22 -34.26
N LEU A 1148 -5.94 -7.85 -32.98
CA LEU A 1148 -4.69 -8.05 -32.23
C LEU A 1148 -4.38 -9.54 -32.04
N ASN A 1149 -3.22 -9.97 -32.53
CA ASN A 1149 -2.60 -11.22 -32.09
C ASN A 1149 -1.84 -10.97 -30.78
N GLU A 1150 -2.47 -11.30 -29.66
CA GLU A 1150 -1.96 -11.04 -28.31
C GLU A 1150 -0.58 -11.65 -28.11
N LEU A 1151 -0.42 -12.93 -28.47
CA LEU A 1151 0.82 -13.67 -28.25
C LEU A 1151 1.97 -13.09 -29.07
N GLU A 1152 1.73 -12.78 -30.35
CA GLU A 1152 2.74 -12.16 -31.21
C GLU A 1152 3.14 -10.77 -30.72
N THR A 1153 2.16 -9.97 -30.27
CA THR A 1153 2.41 -8.64 -29.72
C THR A 1153 3.24 -8.70 -28.45
N ALA A 1154 2.85 -9.55 -27.50
CA ALA A 1154 3.60 -9.77 -26.26
C ALA A 1154 5.01 -10.28 -26.55
N CYS A 1155 5.16 -11.23 -27.47
CA CYS A 1155 6.46 -11.76 -27.85
C CYS A 1155 7.36 -10.73 -28.53
N ASN A 1156 6.81 -9.87 -29.39
CA ASN A 1156 7.56 -8.78 -30.00
C ASN A 1156 8.03 -7.78 -28.95
N TRP A 1157 7.22 -7.52 -27.91
CA TRP A 1157 7.54 -6.61 -26.81
C TRP A 1157 8.73 -7.09 -25.98
N VAL A 1158 8.77 -8.37 -25.59
CA VAL A 1158 9.85 -8.93 -24.75
C VAL A 1158 11.04 -9.48 -25.54
N ARG A 1159 10.99 -9.49 -26.89
CA ARG A 1159 11.99 -10.15 -27.72
C ARG A 1159 13.41 -9.65 -27.47
N SER A 1160 13.59 -8.34 -27.36
CA SER A 1160 14.91 -7.74 -27.09
C SER A 1160 15.41 -8.18 -25.71
N TYR A 1161 14.58 -8.03 -24.68
CA TYR A 1161 14.89 -8.44 -23.30
C TYR A 1161 15.27 -9.93 -23.17
N LEU A 1162 14.51 -10.83 -23.82
CA LEU A 1162 14.83 -12.26 -23.82
C LEU A 1162 16.20 -12.55 -24.45
N ARG A 1163 16.60 -11.78 -25.47
CA ARG A 1163 17.89 -11.97 -26.16
C ARG A 1163 19.06 -11.39 -25.40
N THR A 1164 18.89 -10.23 -24.77
CA THR A 1164 19.99 -9.46 -24.18
C THR A 1164 20.19 -9.72 -22.70
N SER A 1165 19.16 -10.19 -21.98
CA SER A 1165 19.26 -10.42 -20.54
C SER A 1165 20.06 -11.70 -20.23
N PRO A 1166 21.06 -11.62 -19.31
CA PRO A 1166 21.92 -12.77 -19.00
C PRO A 1166 21.21 -13.87 -18.20
N GLN A 1167 20.05 -13.59 -17.61
CA GLN A 1167 19.34 -14.51 -16.72
C GLN A 1167 18.60 -15.65 -17.42
N PHE A 1168 18.41 -15.56 -18.75
CA PHE A 1168 17.63 -16.55 -19.51
C PHE A 1168 18.51 -17.61 -20.16
N THR A 1169 18.08 -18.86 -20.04
CA THR A 1169 18.68 -20.04 -20.71
C THR A 1169 18.47 -19.97 -22.22
N GLU A 1170 19.29 -20.69 -23.00
CA GLU A 1170 19.19 -20.67 -24.47
C GLU A 1170 17.79 -21.06 -24.99
N GLN A 1171 17.13 -22.02 -24.33
CA GLN A 1171 15.74 -22.40 -24.65
C GLN A 1171 14.75 -21.25 -24.40
N GLU A 1172 14.89 -20.52 -23.29
CA GLU A 1172 14.02 -19.38 -22.99
C GLU A 1172 14.25 -18.20 -23.94
N ARG A 1173 15.47 -18.01 -24.44
CA ARG A 1173 15.75 -17.02 -25.50
C ARG A 1173 15.03 -17.35 -26.82
N GLN A 1174 14.64 -18.60 -27.01
CA GLN A 1174 13.87 -19.07 -28.16
C GLN A 1174 12.34 -19.06 -27.95
N LEU A 1175 11.85 -18.71 -26.75
CA LEU A 1175 10.42 -18.75 -26.39
C LEU A 1175 9.51 -18.02 -27.41
N CYS A 1176 10.01 -16.94 -28.02
CA CYS A 1176 9.30 -16.10 -28.98
C CYS A 1176 9.81 -16.23 -30.43
N GLN A 1177 10.43 -17.35 -30.77
CA GLN A 1177 10.80 -17.71 -32.14
C GLN A 1177 9.66 -18.53 -32.78
N PHE A 1178 8.68 -17.82 -33.33
CA PHE A 1178 7.68 -18.47 -34.19
C PHE A 1178 8.29 -18.70 -35.58
N PRO A 1179 8.04 -19.84 -36.26
CA PRO A 1179 8.20 -19.88 -37.69
C PRO A 1179 7.29 -18.78 -38.25
N ARG A 1180 7.87 -17.82 -39.00
CA ARG A 1180 7.05 -16.92 -39.82
C ARG A 1180 6.28 -17.85 -40.75
N ASN A 1181 4.97 -17.94 -40.58
CA ASN A 1181 4.14 -18.52 -41.63
C ASN A 1181 4.40 -17.66 -42.88
N PRO A 1182 4.71 -18.29 -44.03
CA PRO A 1182 4.98 -17.57 -45.27
C PRO A 1182 3.79 -16.73 -45.73
#